data_AF-A0A7V1IFS1-F1
#
_entry.id   AF-A0A7V1IFS1-F1
#
_cell.length_a   1.000
_cell.length_b   1.000
_cell.length_c   1.000
_cell.angle_alpha   90.00
_cell.angle_beta   90.00
_cell.angle_gamma   90.00
#
_symmetry.space_group_name_H-M   'P 1'
#
loop_
_entity.id
_entity.type
_entity.pdbx_description
1 polymer ?
#
loop_
_entity_poly.entity_id
_entity_poly.type
_entity_poly.pdbx_seq_one_letter_code
_entity_poly.pdbx_strand_id
1 'polypeptide(L)'
;MRKTVRLAVVLLLVLPSTVLLAQENPMVYQRWNSFRLNKVATLFNNTGLLCDGNQQNRPLARSPAFEYPNGSGLYWGTSIGFVVGAPADQPDGTWGGVNPDALAFLDGTMDEGSADFWNEEHFAPYAELAAPEMASMSDNPESWPDQWPATYPDTDVPLVVGSEGWPGFGPGGERVADVESFSVAYGWGGTDQLESANSTTRWLKTQMVVRGLAWQGSLYEDFLVWVVVVRNIGTDTIHDLRVGTHIDLGFLPEAWSPAFSDDDRHYWNGDLQLAYATDDNDYEVSPFGGVLSGEEIPWGGVCALRMPGGDHRVASYDASHFWQGQASPSGSGGNPEMYYDWNLMNNNDPQDSNGDHFDDDFDGDGVPDSENGGPGYYVGSGADGLQVIGSSAIDLAPGEADTMIIAVVFGTTREDLFTNAARAISLYENDWQPLTAPPAPTAEAVVGDRKVTLYWDTAAEEDPEFEGYKIYRSADNGVTWGSSTFEDFQGGIHYIPLAQFDLEDGLKGNYESLPEYAWYYLGDDTGLPRLHEVTAEDGLTLFQPGDSVRTFTDRDILNGLTYQYYIAAYDTGNGVVGPLENTPATLPDEINNTVEVIPHAPGALSSLDNVRVVPNPYIVADAFEQGLLRELQFTGLPNRCTITIYNSAGEKVRTIEHDAAGSKAPSIAFWNLLNDDRQLVAPGVYFYHVKSRIGTKEGKFVVIL
;
A
#
# COMPACT_ATOMS: atom_id res chain seq x y z
N MET A 1 56.09 64.04 62.53
CA MET A 1 55.59 64.45 61.21
C MET A 1 54.70 63.35 60.65
N ARG A 2 53.39 63.59 60.53
CA ARG A 2 52.44 62.72 59.83
C ARG A 2 52.66 62.86 58.32
N LYS A 3 52.76 61.74 57.58
CA LYS A 3 52.51 61.69 56.14
C LYS A 3 51.61 60.49 55.85
N THR A 4 50.38 60.83 55.52
CA THR A 4 49.36 60.01 54.85
C THR A 4 49.68 59.93 53.36
N VAL A 5 48.96 59.04 52.64
CA VAL A 5 48.76 58.91 51.16
C VAL A 5 49.47 57.66 50.59
N ARG A 6 48.85 56.76 49.82
CA ARG A 6 47.46 56.40 49.46
C ARG A 6 47.58 54.97 48.91
N LEU A 7 46.70 54.05 49.32
CA LEU A 7 46.59 52.72 48.74
C LEU A 7 45.81 52.86 47.41
N ALA A 8 46.45 52.61 46.27
CA ALA A 8 45.77 52.51 44.99
C ALA A 8 45.30 51.06 44.81
N VAL A 9 43.99 50.85 44.95
CA VAL A 9 43.32 49.62 44.51
C VAL A 9 43.23 49.71 42.99
N VAL A 10 43.97 48.84 42.29
CA VAL A 10 43.75 48.60 40.86
C VAL A 10 42.61 47.60 40.77
N LEU A 11 41.45 48.07 40.34
CA LEU A 11 40.33 47.23 39.95
C LEU A 11 40.71 46.58 38.60
N LEU A 12 41.04 45.29 38.59
CA LEU A 12 41.10 44.54 37.33
C LEU A 12 39.66 44.33 36.86
N LEU A 13 39.26 45.05 35.80
CA LEU A 13 38.08 44.72 35.02
C LEU A 13 38.33 43.38 34.34
N VAL A 14 37.71 42.32 34.86
CA VAL A 14 37.51 41.07 34.12
C VAL A 14 36.38 41.36 33.13
N LEU A 15 36.74 41.66 31.88
CA LEU A 15 35.78 41.63 30.78
C LEU A 15 35.36 40.17 30.58
N PRO A 16 34.07 39.82 30.60
CA PRO A 16 33.64 38.51 30.17
C PRO A 16 33.93 38.43 28.67
N SER A 17 34.95 37.64 28.32
CA SER A 17 35.14 37.17 26.96
C SER A 17 33.96 36.26 26.64
N THR A 18 32.93 36.82 26.01
CA THR A 18 31.93 36.05 25.26
C THR A 18 32.69 35.30 24.18
N VAL A 19 32.94 34.02 24.40
CA VAL A 19 33.26 33.10 23.32
C VAL A 19 32.00 33.09 22.45
N LEU A 20 32.04 33.75 21.30
CA LEU A 20 31.10 33.45 20.23
C LEU A 20 31.34 31.97 19.90
N LEU A 21 30.43 31.09 20.32
CA LEU A 21 30.35 29.76 19.76
C LEU A 21 30.01 29.97 18.28
N ALA A 22 30.82 29.40 17.39
CA ALA A 22 30.42 29.29 15.99
C ALA A 22 29.08 28.55 15.97
N GLN A 23 28.12 29.07 15.20
CA GLN A 23 26.84 28.39 14.99
C GLN A 23 27.13 27.02 14.38
N GLU A 24 26.65 25.96 15.03
CA GLU A 24 26.79 24.59 14.54
C GLU A 24 26.01 24.47 13.22
N ASN A 25 26.60 23.83 12.21
CA ASN A 25 25.93 23.60 10.93
C ASN A 25 24.68 22.75 11.19
N PRO A 26 23.45 23.23 10.93
CA PRO A 26 22.25 22.48 11.28
C PRO A 26 22.08 21.18 10.47
N MET A 27 22.80 21.03 9.35
CA MET A 27 22.85 19.79 8.58
C MET A 27 23.49 18.61 9.32
N VAL A 28 24.15 18.83 10.48
CA VAL A 28 24.59 17.73 11.35
C VAL A 28 23.43 16.88 11.88
N TYR A 29 22.19 17.39 11.81
CA TYR A 29 20.96 16.68 12.18
C TYR A 29 20.25 16.05 10.97
N GLN A 30 20.82 16.13 9.77
CA GLN A 30 20.28 15.44 8.59
C GLN A 30 20.38 13.92 8.79
N ARG A 31 19.25 13.24 8.66
CA ARG A 31 19.14 11.80 8.79
C ARG A 31 18.44 11.23 7.59
N TRP A 32 18.89 10.05 7.20
CA TRP A 32 18.33 9.30 6.09
C TRP A 32 17.59 8.07 6.62
N ASN A 33 16.57 7.63 5.90
CA ASN A 33 15.93 6.34 6.12
C ASN A 33 15.33 5.83 4.80
N SER A 34 14.85 4.59 4.75
CA SER A 34 14.29 3.99 3.54
C SER A 34 12.81 3.69 3.71
N PHE A 35 12.02 4.04 2.69
CA PHE A 35 10.68 3.52 2.48
C PHE A 35 10.76 2.24 1.64
N ARG A 36 10.33 1.10 2.19
CA ARG A 36 10.47 -0.24 1.57
C ARG A 36 9.25 -1.15 1.75
N LEU A 37 8.07 -0.59 2.01
CA LEU A 37 6.87 -1.38 2.29
C LEU A 37 6.37 -2.16 1.06
N ASN A 38 6.39 -1.51 -0.10
CA ASN A 38 5.71 -1.96 -1.32
C ASN A 38 6.70 -2.19 -2.49
N LYS A 39 6.21 -2.27 -3.73
CA LYS A 39 7.06 -2.41 -4.93
C LYS A 39 7.85 -1.12 -5.22
N VAL A 40 7.42 0.05 -4.79
CA VAL A 40 8.25 1.25 -4.87
C VAL A 40 9.07 1.38 -3.60
N ALA A 41 10.40 1.37 -3.73
CA ALA A 41 11.31 1.57 -2.60
C ALA A 41 12.24 2.76 -2.85
N THR A 42 12.34 3.68 -1.89
CA THR A 42 13.20 4.85 -2.02
C THR A 42 13.85 5.22 -0.69
N LEU A 43 15.03 5.80 -0.75
CA LEU A 43 15.64 6.48 0.39
C LEU A 43 15.05 7.89 0.50
N PHE A 44 14.98 8.43 1.70
CA PHE A 44 14.58 9.82 1.91
C PHE A 44 15.35 10.40 3.10
N ASN A 45 15.45 11.71 3.18
CA ASN A 45 16.01 12.39 4.35
C ASN A 45 14.97 13.23 5.08
N ASN A 46 15.30 13.65 6.29
CA ASN A 46 14.44 14.50 7.11
C ASN A 46 14.43 15.99 6.70
N THR A 47 15.07 16.38 5.60
CA THR A 47 14.90 17.71 4.97
C THR A 47 13.86 17.70 3.86
N GLY A 48 13.43 16.52 3.40
CA GLY A 48 12.39 16.34 2.40
C GLY A 48 12.90 15.85 1.04
N LEU A 49 14.21 15.63 0.89
CA LEU A 49 14.77 15.03 -0.32
C LEU A 49 14.39 13.55 -0.41
N LEU A 50 13.86 13.15 -1.55
CA LEU A 50 13.52 11.78 -1.88
C LEU A 50 14.56 11.28 -2.89
N CYS A 51 15.24 10.21 -2.50
CA CYS A 51 16.45 9.66 -3.08
C CYS A 51 17.60 10.67 -3.32
N ASP A 52 18.76 10.11 -3.60
CA ASP A 52 19.94 10.85 -4.06
C ASP A 52 20.72 9.84 -4.90
N GLY A 53 20.24 9.57 -6.11
CA GLY A 53 20.86 8.68 -7.11
C GLY A 53 21.92 9.42 -7.93
N ASN A 54 22.66 10.35 -7.32
CA ASN A 54 23.47 11.32 -8.03
C ASN A 54 24.53 10.69 -8.95
N GLN A 55 24.23 10.73 -10.24
CA GLN A 55 25.07 10.21 -11.32
C GLN A 55 26.39 10.98 -11.46
N GLN A 56 26.38 12.26 -11.08
CA GLN A 56 27.48 13.21 -11.27
C GLN A 56 28.41 13.28 -10.04
N ASN A 57 27.88 12.99 -8.84
CA ASN A 57 28.59 13.01 -7.56
C ASN A 57 28.36 11.72 -6.76
N ARG A 58 29.02 10.63 -7.20
CA ARG A 58 29.03 9.33 -6.51
C ARG A 58 29.19 9.41 -4.97
N PRO A 59 30.06 10.26 -4.39
CA PRO A 59 30.12 10.42 -2.94
C PRO A 59 28.80 10.76 -2.22
N LEU A 60 27.87 11.46 -2.88
CA LEU A 60 26.56 11.80 -2.32
C LEU A 60 25.53 10.69 -2.59
N ALA A 61 25.69 9.97 -3.69
CA ALA A 61 24.72 8.95 -4.12
C ALA A 61 24.41 7.88 -3.05
N ARG A 62 23.14 7.51 -2.96
CA ARG A 62 22.56 6.59 -1.97
C ARG A 62 21.55 5.66 -2.64
N SER A 63 21.35 4.50 -2.03
CA SER A 63 20.40 3.49 -2.52
C SER A 63 19.44 3.07 -1.39
N PRO A 64 18.17 2.74 -1.69
CA PRO A 64 17.58 2.66 -3.03
C PRO A 64 17.20 4.04 -3.59
N ALA A 65 17.53 4.29 -4.87
CA ALA A 65 17.09 5.48 -5.58
C ALA A 65 15.91 5.09 -6.49
N PHE A 66 14.70 5.13 -5.93
CA PHE A 66 13.48 4.59 -6.54
C PHE A 66 13.68 3.20 -7.19
N GLU A 67 13.93 2.20 -6.34
CA GLU A 67 13.99 0.79 -6.73
C GLU A 67 12.58 0.29 -7.08
N TYR A 68 12.41 -0.25 -8.29
CA TYR A 68 11.13 -0.78 -8.76
C TYR A 68 11.33 -2.01 -9.67
N PRO A 69 10.61 -3.14 -9.43
CA PRO A 69 9.94 -3.44 -8.17
C PRO A 69 10.98 -3.65 -7.04
N ASN A 70 10.63 -3.30 -5.81
CA ASN A 70 11.47 -3.43 -4.62
C ASN A 70 12.03 -4.85 -4.47
N GLY A 71 13.35 -4.96 -4.33
CA GLY A 71 14.08 -6.22 -4.33
C GLY A 71 14.62 -6.64 -5.70
N SER A 72 14.30 -5.90 -6.78
CA SER A 72 14.88 -6.12 -8.12
C SER A 72 16.36 -5.73 -8.19
N GLY A 73 16.79 -4.77 -7.36
CA GLY A 73 18.08 -4.10 -7.49
C GLY A 73 18.23 -3.24 -8.75
N LEU A 74 17.12 -2.91 -9.43
CA LEU A 74 17.03 -1.92 -10.51
C LEU A 74 16.50 -0.61 -9.92
N TYR A 75 17.20 0.49 -10.19
CA TYR A 75 16.94 1.83 -9.64
C TYR A 75 16.56 2.76 -10.78
N TRP A 76 15.67 3.72 -10.55
CA TRP A 76 15.10 4.53 -11.65
C TRP A 76 14.97 6.02 -11.30
N GLY A 77 15.63 6.47 -10.23
CA GLY A 77 15.55 7.86 -9.79
C GLY A 77 16.91 8.47 -9.49
N THR A 78 17.05 9.75 -9.81
CA THR A 78 18.17 10.59 -9.40
C THR A 78 17.76 11.39 -8.17
N SER A 79 16.75 12.26 -8.27
CA SER A 79 16.30 13.07 -7.14
C SER A 79 14.83 13.49 -7.30
N ILE A 80 14.06 13.50 -6.21
CA ILE A 80 12.81 14.25 -6.15
C ILE A 80 12.90 15.17 -4.95
N GLY A 81 12.80 16.47 -5.20
CA GLY A 81 12.94 17.50 -4.19
C GLY A 81 11.78 18.49 -4.20
N PHE A 82 11.58 19.16 -3.08
CA PHE A 82 10.56 20.18 -2.94
C PHE A 82 11.17 21.56 -3.04
N VAL A 83 10.49 22.47 -3.73
CA VAL A 83 10.93 23.84 -3.94
C VAL A 83 9.86 24.82 -3.48
N VAL A 84 10.28 25.92 -2.86
CA VAL A 84 9.42 27.01 -2.42
C VAL A 84 10.02 28.31 -2.94
N GLY A 85 9.25 29.09 -3.69
CA GLY A 85 9.75 30.33 -4.29
C GLY A 85 8.79 31.50 -4.17
N ALA A 86 9.32 32.71 -4.23
CA ALA A 86 8.55 33.96 -4.16
C ALA A 86 9.24 35.07 -4.95
N PRO A 87 8.53 36.08 -5.47
CA PRO A 87 9.15 37.20 -6.18
C PRO A 87 10.00 38.05 -5.23
N ALA A 88 10.86 38.89 -5.79
CA ALA A 88 11.82 39.70 -5.03
C ALA A 88 11.21 40.73 -4.06
N ASP A 89 10.02 41.26 -4.39
CA ASP A 89 9.36 42.32 -3.62
C ASP A 89 8.65 41.73 -2.39
N GLN A 90 9.44 41.41 -1.36
CA GLN A 90 8.94 40.84 -0.10
C GLN A 90 9.23 41.75 1.10
N PRO A 91 8.33 41.80 2.09
CA PRO A 91 8.58 42.48 3.36
C PRO A 91 9.78 41.89 4.14
N ASP A 92 10.55 42.72 4.86
CA ASP A 92 11.73 42.29 5.63
C ASP A 92 11.46 41.13 6.62
N GLY A 93 10.22 40.98 7.11
CA GLY A 93 9.84 39.94 8.05
C GLY A 93 9.70 38.54 7.44
N THR A 94 9.69 38.40 6.11
CA THR A 94 9.43 37.11 5.43
C THR A 94 10.67 36.32 5.10
N TRP A 95 11.87 36.92 5.13
CA TRP A 95 13.09 36.29 4.65
C TRP A 95 14.27 36.50 5.61
N GLY A 96 15.34 35.72 5.44
CA GLY A 96 16.60 35.83 6.17
C GLY A 96 17.79 36.06 5.24
N GLY A 97 18.92 36.54 5.78
CA GLY A 97 20.12 36.83 4.98
C GLY A 97 20.18 38.28 4.49
N VAL A 98 20.73 38.51 3.28
CA VAL A 98 20.73 39.83 2.62
C VAL A 98 20.40 39.72 1.13
N ASN A 99 19.54 40.61 0.60
CA ASN A 99 19.14 40.65 -0.81
C ASN A 99 19.41 42.03 -1.44
N PRO A 100 20.69 42.45 -1.62
CA PRO A 100 21.02 43.79 -2.12
C PRO A 100 20.63 44.02 -3.58
N ASP A 101 20.49 42.94 -4.35
CA ASP A 101 20.21 42.97 -5.78
C ASP A 101 18.72 42.81 -6.12
N ALA A 102 17.85 42.70 -5.10
CA ALA A 102 16.40 42.53 -5.24
C ALA A 102 16.04 41.39 -6.20
N LEU A 103 16.61 40.22 -5.93
CA LEU A 103 16.36 38.98 -6.65
C LEU A 103 15.19 38.22 -6.01
N ALA A 104 14.55 37.32 -6.76
CA ALA A 104 13.51 36.42 -6.26
C ALA A 104 14.04 35.51 -5.13
N PHE A 105 13.20 34.63 -4.62
CA PHE A 105 13.58 33.65 -3.62
C PHE A 105 13.24 32.28 -4.14
N LEU A 106 14.11 31.31 -3.90
CA LEU A 106 13.90 29.92 -4.22
C LEU A 106 14.68 29.07 -3.23
N ASP A 107 13.96 28.33 -2.40
CA ASP A 107 14.49 27.43 -1.40
C ASP A 107 14.18 25.99 -1.81
N GLY A 108 15.19 25.12 -1.89
CA GLY A 108 15.04 23.73 -2.32
C GLY A 108 15.58 22.71 -1.32
N THR A 109 15.07 21.47 -1.39
CA THR A 109 15.54 20.34 -0.56
C THR A 109 16.67 19.52 -1.18
N MET A 110 17.09 19.82 -2.41
CA MET A 110 18.04 19.02 -3.18
C MET A 110 19.50 19.49 -3.03
N ASP A 111 20.44 18.55 -3.04
CA ASP A 111 21.90 18.77 -3.17
C ASP A 111 22.43 17.84 -4.26
N GLU A 112 22.60 18.37 -5.47
CA GLU A 112 23.12 17.60 -6.62
C GLU A 112 24.65 17.66 -6.73
N GLY A 113 25.34 18.12 -5.68
CA GLY A 113 26.79 18.01 -5.55
C GLY A 113 27.60 19.08 -6.26
N SER A 114 28.90 18.78 -6.49
CA SER A 114 29.90 19.78 -6.93
C SER A 114 29.88 20.14 -8.42
N ALA A 115 28.88 19.68 -9.17
CA ALA A 115 28.49 20.39 -10.38
C ALA A 115 27.78 21.64 -9.86
N ASP A 116 28.32 22.84 -10.08
CA ASP A 116 27.94 24.07 -9.35
C ASP A 116 26.45 24.52 -9.48
N PHE A 117 25.51 23.64 -9.84
CA PHE A 117 24.10 23.89 -10.18
C PHE A 117 23.15 24.05 -9.00
N TRP A 118 23.28 23.24 -7.95
CA TRP A 118 22.49 23.42 -6.75
C TRP A 118 23.29 22.93 -5.54
N ASN A 119 24.32 23.68 -5.15
CA ASN A 119 25.17 23.34 -4.00
C ASN A 119 24.54 23.81 -2.67
N GLU A 120 23.21 23.88 -2.60
CA GLU A 120 22.47 24.64 -1.61
C GLU A 120 21.18 23.93 -1.17
N GLU A 121 21.29 22.97 -0.26
CA GLU A 121 20.14 22.52 0.54
C GLU A 121 19.68 23.70 1.42
N HIS A 122 18.58 24.37 1.06
CA HIS A 122 18.02 25.52 1.80
C HIS A 122 17.07 25.12 2.92
N PHE A 123 16.86 23.82 3.15
CA PHE A 123 16.09 23.30 4.27
C PHE A 123 16.98 22.56 5.26
N ALA A 124 16.91 22.97 6.53
CA ALA A 124 17.64 22.34 7.61
C ALA A 124 16.70 21.64 8.60
N PRO A 125 17.07 20.47 9.13
CA PRO A 125 16.23 19.75 10.09
C PRO A 125 16.31 20.37 11.49
N TYR A 126 15.20 20.29 12.24
CA TYR A 126 15.20 20.66 13.66
C TYR A 126 15.87 19.59 14.52
N ALA A 127 16.82 20.01 15.37
CA ALA A 127 17.57 19.11 16.25
C ALA A 127 16.67 18.35 17.23
N GLU A 128 15.63 19.00 17.78
CA GLU A 128 14.68 18.38 18.71
C GLU A 128 13.75 17.33 18.07
N LEU A 129 13.67 17.30 16.74
CA LEU A 129 12.85 16.34 15.99
C LEU A 129 13.70 15.26 15.32
N ALA A 130 15.02 15.39 15.33
CA ALA A 130 15.94 14.44 14.73
C ALA A 130 16.38 13.37 15.73
N ALA A 131 16.22 12.10 15.37
CA ALA A 131 16.83 11.00 16.11
C ALA A 131 18.34 10.91 15.84
N PRO A 132 19.11 10.19 16.67
CA PRO A 132 20.57 10.12 16.53
C PRO A 132 21.05 9.50 15.21
N GLU A 133 20.36 8.49 14.67
CA GLU A 133 20.90 7.63 13.60
C GLU A 133 20.12 7.69 12.28
N MET A 134 18.80 7.92 12.30
CA MET A 134 17.95 7.79 11.10
C MET A 134 16.70 8.68 11.15
N ALA A 135 16.10 8.96 9.99
CA ALA A 135 14.86 9.72 9.89
C ALA A 135 13.68 8.92 10.45
N SER A 136 12.68 9.61 11.02
CA SER A 136 11.61 8.96 11.78
C SER A 136 10.62 8.19 10.90
N MET A 137 10.33 6.97 11.31
CA MET A 137 9.40 6.03 10.70
C MET A 137 8.46 5.45 11.76
N SER A 138 7.18 5.33 11.42
CA SER A 138 6.12 4.96 12.36
C SER A 138 6.22 3.51 12.87
N ASP A 139 6.82 2.63 12.09
CA ASP A 139 7.05 1.21 12.39
C ASP A 139 8.40 0.96 13.09
N ASN A 140 9.21 2.01 13.30
CA ASN A 140 10.51 1.92 13.95
C ASN A 140 10.66 2.97 15.07
N PRO A 141 10.23 2.67 16.31
CA PRO A 141 10.38 3.58 17.45
C PRO A 141 11.82 4.00 17.79
N GLU A 142 12.85 3.25 17.35
CA GLU A 142 14.26 3.64 17.53
C GLU A 142 14.67 4.81 16.63
N SER A 143 13.86 5.12 15.61
CA SER A 143 14.03 6.27 14.72
C SER A 143 13.38 7.56 15.23
N TRP A 144 12.75 7.55 16.41
CA TRP A 144 12.06 8.71 16.98
C TRP A 144 13.01 9.53 17.87
N PRO A 145 12.77 10.83 18.06
CA PRO A 145 13.43 11.58 19.12
C PRO A 145 13.03 11.02 20.49
N ASP A 146 13.86 11.26 21.51
CA ASP A 146 13.58 10.82 22.89
C ASP A 146 12.20 11.29 23.38
N GLN A 147 11.79 12.50 22.97
CA GLN A 147 10.47 13.07 23.20
C GLN A 147 10.08 13.98 22.04
N TRP A 148 8.86 13.83 21.52
CA TRP A 148 8.27 14.79 20.59
C TRP A 148 8.04 16.15 21.28
N PRO A 149 8.34 17.29 20.61
CA PRO A 149 8.03 18.60 21.15
C PRO A 149 6.50 18.81 21.24
N ALA A 150 6.06 19.70 22.13
CA ALA A 150 4.63 19.98 22.33
C ALA A 150 4.01 20.82 21.19
N THR A 151 4.84 21.59 20.48
CA THR A 151 4.47 22.39 19.32
C THR A 151 5.45 22.13 18.19
N TYR A 152 5.05 22.44 16.95
CA TYR A 152 6.02 22.55 15.88
C TYR A 152 7.04 23.65 16.25
N PRO A 153 8.36 23.39 16.14
CA PRO A 153 9.39 24.37 16.46
C PRO A 153 9.13 25.72 15.76
N ASP A 154 9.52 26.82 16.41
CA ASP A 154 9.27 28.21 15.96
C ASP A 154 7.80 28.62 15.77
N THR A 155 6.85 27.80 16.24
CA THR A 155 5.41 28.11 16.16
C THR A 155 4.68 27.86 17.48
N ASP A 156 3.48 28.43 17.59
CA ASP A 156 2.51 28.11 18.66
C ASP A 156 1.56 26.96 18.27
N VAL A 157 1.78 26.30 17.13
CA VAL A 157 0.90 25.24 16.62
C VAL A 157 1.21 23.93 17.35
N PRO A 158 0.23 23.28 18.02
CA PRO A 158 0.45 22.01 18.70
C PRO A 158 0.91 20.91 17.74
N LEU A 159 1.90 20.12 18.16
CA LEU A 159 2.23 18.85 17.51
C LEU A 159 1.39 17.75 18.16
N VAL A 160 0.42 17.21 17.41
CA VAL A 160 -0.49 16.18 17.91
C VAL A 160 0.20 14.82 17.79
N VAL A 161 0.31 14.11 18.92
CA VAL A 161 0.88 12.76 19.01
C VAL A 161 -0.25 11.81 19.41
N GLY A 162 -0.52 10.81 18.58
CA GLY A 162 -1.57 9.84 18.79
C GLY A 162 -1.29 8.88 19.95
N SER A 163 -2.24 7.98 20.22
CA SER A 163 -2.14 7.01 21.31
C SER A 163 -0.97 6.03 21.19
N GLU A 164 -0.44 5.86 19.98
CA GLU A 164 0.72 5.01 19.69
C GLU A 164 2.07 5.72 19.96
N GLY A 165 2.05 6.99 20.35
CA GLY A 165 3.26 7.78 20.56
C GLY A 165 3.88 8.32 19.27
N TRP A 166 3.19 8.16 18.14
CA TRP A 166 3.57 8.66 16.81
C TRP A 166 2.75 9.91 16.46
N PRO A 167 3.36 10.95 15.87
CA PRO A 167 2.63 12.11 15.35
C PRO A 167 2.01 11.79 13.99
N GLY A 168 0.99 10.93 13.96
CA GLY A 168 0.35 10.47 12.72
C GLY A 168 -0.31 11.60 11.91
N PHE A 169 -0.60 11.33 10.64
CA PHE A 169 -1.24 12.33 9.76
C PHE A 169 -2.72 12.58 10.07
N GLY A 170 -3.39 11.64 10.74
CA GLY A 170 -4.80 11.77 11.12
C GLY A 170 -5.06 12.95 12.08
N PRO A 171 -6.29 13.49 12.11
CA PRO A 171 -6.64 14.68 12.90
C PRO A 171 -6.39 14.54 14.41
N GLY A 172 -6.41 13.32 14.96
CA GLY A 172 -6.07 13.03 16.36
C GLY A 172 -4.62 12.56 16.57
N GLY A 173 -3.77 12.62 15.55
CA GLY A 173 -2.41 12.08 15.55
C GLY A 173 -2.34 10.57 15.34
N GLU A 174 -3.44 9.92 14.98
CA GLU A 174 -3.46 8.53 14.53
C GLU A 174 -2.80 8.36 13.14
N ARG A 175 -2.30 7.15 12.88
CA ARG A 175 -1.82 6.78 11.56
C ARG A 175 -2.99 6.55 10.62
N VAL A 176 -2.83 6.96 9.36
CA VAL A 176 -3.78 6.70 8.27
C VAL A 176 -3.21 5.71 7.25
N ALA A 177 -1.89 5.45 7.30
CA ALA A 177 -1.19 4.49 6.46
C ALA A 177 -0.52 3.39 7.30
N ASP A 178 -0.23 2.25 6.68
CA ASP A 178 0.45 1.12 7.36
C ASP A 178 1.84 1.51 7.85
N VAL A 179 2.55 2.31 7.03
CA VAL A 179 3.82 2.93 7.38
C VAL A 179 3.78 4.42 7.01
N GLU A 180 4.18 5.26 7.96
CA GLU A 180 4.35 6.70 7.77
C GLU A 180 5.79 7.13 8.10
N SER A 181 6.29 8.17 7.45
CA SER A 181 7.44 8.95 7.90
C SER A 181 7.00 10.33 8.40
N PHE A 182 7.84 10.96 9.22
CA PHE A 182 7.57 12.31 9.73
C PHE A 182 8.88 13.08 9.93
N SER A 183 8.95 14.26 9.34
CA SER A 183 10.03 15.22 9.60
C SER A 183 9.53 16.66 9.50
N VAL A 184 10.32 17.56 10.09
CA VAL A 184 10.11 19.00 9.97
C VAL A 184 11.46 19.66 9.72
N ALA A 185 11.50 20.52 8.72
CA ALA A 185 12.66 21.33 8.36
C ALA A 185 12.28 22.80 8.29
N TYR A 186 13.28 23.69 8.31
CA TYR A 186 13.09 25.13 8.18
C TYR A 186 14.01 25.72 7.12
N GLY A 187 13.52 26.77 6.46
CA GLY A 187 14.28 27.56 5.52
C GLY A 187 15.50 28.17 6.21
N TRP A 188 16.67 27.93 5.65
CA TRP A 188 17.93 28.43 6.17
C TRP A 188 18.86 28.86 5.05
N GLY A 189 20.01 29.34 5.47
CA GLY A 189 20.98 29.99 4.63
C GLY A 189 21.58 29.23 3.46
N GLY A 190 21.37 27.92 3.36
CA GLY A 190 22.07 27.06 2.40
C GLY A 190 23.41 26.54 2.93
N THR A 191 23.85 25.40 2.41
CA THR A 191 25.13 24.76 2.70
C THR A 191 26.36 25.59 2.26
N ASP A 192 26.18 26.48 1.29
CA ASP A 192 27.20 27.36 0.69
C ASP A 192 27.70 28.47 1.62
N GLN A 193 26.91 28.88 2.62
CA GLN A 193 27.30 29.90 3.62
C GLN A 193 28.56 29.53 4.41
N LEU A 194 28.95 28.26 4.37
CA LEU A 194 30.06 27.71 5.13
C LEU A 194 31.37 27.66 4.33
N GLU A 195 31.29 27.67 2.99
CA GLU A 195 32.45 27.44 2.11
C GLU A 195 33.00 28.71 1.46
N SER A 196 32.16 29.71 1.23
CA SER A 196 32.58 31.03 0.75
C SER A 196 32.01 32.11 1.66
N ALA A 197 32.71 33.24 1.79
CA ALA A 197 32.18 34.41 2.50
C ALA A 197 31.06 35.08 1.68
N ASN A 198 30.03 34.30 1.32
CA ASN A 198 28.95 34.67 0.43
C ASN A 198 28.04 35.66 1.15
N SER A 199 28.25 36.95 0.88
CA SER A 199 27.53 38.03 1.55
C SER A 199 26.19 38.34 0.88
N THR A 200 25.57 37.37 0.18
CA THR A 200 24.38 37.56 -0.67
C THR A 200 23.38 36.40 -0.63
N THR A 201 23.49 35.50 0.35
CA THR A 201 22.52 34.44 0.58
C THR A 201 21.22 35.00 1.15
N ARG A 202 20.09 34.47 0.69
CA ARG A 202 18.75 34.83 1.13
C ARG A 202 17.84 33.61 1.03
N TRP A 203 16.88 33.52 1.94
CA TRP A 203 15.95 32.40 2.02
C TRP A 203 14.64 32.88 2.62
N LEU A 204 13.54 32.20 2.32
CA LEU A 204 12.24 32.47 2.94
C LEU A 204 12.21 31.87 4.35
N LYS A 205 11.57 32.58 5.28
CA LYS A 205 11.28 32.09 6.63
C LYS A 205 10.08 31.14 6.58
N THR A 206 10.33 29.96 6.04
CA THR A 206 9.36 28.88 5.90
C THR A 206 9.72 27.71 6.82
N GLN A 207 8.69 26.97 7.23
CA GLN A 207 8.83 25.66 7.84
C GLN A 207 8.13 24.65 6.92
N MET A 208 8.76 23.51 6.70
CA MET A 208 8.22 22.43 5.91
C MET A 208 8.02 21.19 6.78
N VAL A 209 6.77 20.70 6.86
CA VAL A 209 6.45 19.40 7.47
C VAL A 209 6.32 18.39 6.35
N VAL A 210 7.13 17.33 6.38
CA VAL A 210 7.16 16.30 5.33
C VAL A 210 6.73 14.95 5.92
N ARG A 211 5.86 14.25 5.22
CA ARG A 211 5.39 12.90 5.57
C ARG A 211 5.35 12.03 4.33
N GLY A 212 5.94 10.85 4.40
CA GLY A 212 5.73 9.78 3.42
C GLY A 212 4.68 8.80 3.96
N LEU A 213 3.79 8.31 3.10
CA LEU A 213 2.71 7.39 3.43
C LEU A 213 2.71 6.21 2.45
N ALA A 214 2.57 4.98 2.96
CA ALA A 214 2.34 3.80 2.13
C ALA A 214 1.41 2.79 2.80
N TRP A 215 0.64 2.08 1.98
CA TRP A 215 -0.34 1.07 2.38
C TRP A 215 0.01 -0.29 1.80
N GLN A 216 -0.23 -1.36 2.55
CA GLN A 216 -0.14 -2.72 2.05
C GLN A 216 -1.32 -3.03 1.12
N GLY A 217 -1.11 -3.96 0.19
CA GLY A 217 -2.14 -4.48 -0.70
C GLY A 217 -1.84 -4.18 -2.16
N SER A 218 -2.31 -5.06 -3.05
CA SER A 218 -1.98 -5.05 -4.48
C SER A 218 -2.48 -3.81 -5.23
N LEU A 219 -3.42 -3.04 -4.65
CA LEU A 219 -3.91 -1.79 -5.24
C LEU A 219 -2.99 -0.60 -4.98
N TYR A 220 -2.16 -0.68 -3.94
CA TYR A 220 -1.40 0.46 -3.40
C TYR A 220 0.10 0.22 -3.42
N GLU A 221 0.54 -0.85 -4.09
CA GLU A 221 1.93 -1.29 -4.06
C GLU A 221 2.85 -0.55 -5.04
N ASP A 222 2.29 0.17 -6.02
CA ASP A 222 3.03 0.80 -7.12
C ASP A 222 3.19 2.32 -6.97
N PHE A 223 2.91 2.87 -5.78
CA PHE A 223 3.16 4.28 -5.48
C PHE A 223 3.50 4.56 -4.01
N LEU A 224 4.11 5.72 -3.76
CA LEU A 224 4.34 6.30 -2.44
C LEU A 224 3.75 7.71 -2.41
N VAL A 225 3.02 8.06 -1.35
CA VAL A 225 2.43 9.39 -1.19
C VAL A 225 3.30 10.26 -0.29
N TRP A 226 3.49 11.52 -0.66
CA TRP A 226 4.22 12.51 0.12
C TRP A 226 3.37 13.74 0.39
N VAL A 227 3.22 14.09 1.67
CA VAL A 227 2.53 15.27 2.16
C VAL A 227 3.58 16.29 2.58
N VAL A 228 3.47 17.49 2.03
CA VAL A 228 4.38 18.62 2.29
C VAL A 228 3.57 19.83 2.71
N VAL A 229 3.64 20.19 3.99
CA VAL A 229 2.98 21.38 4.53
C VAL A 229 4.00 22.50 4.61
N VAL A 230 3.79 23.59 3.88
CA VAL A 230 4.64 24.79 3.90
C VAL A 230 3.97 25.85 4.77
N ARG A 231 4.67 26.32 5.78
CA ARG A 231 4.20 27.30 6.77
C ARG A 231 5.08 28.54 6.77
N ASN A 232 4.47 29.72 6.85
CA ASN A 232 5.20 30.96 7.10
C ASN A 232 5.53 31.09 8.60
N ILE A 233 6.82 31.07 8.95
CA ILE A 233 7.32 31.31 10.32
C ILE A 233 7.92 32.72 10.50
N GLY A 234 7.82 33.55 9.48
CA GLY A 234 8.17 34.96 9.51
C GLY A 234 7.15 35.84 10.27
N THR A 235 7.42 37.14 10.28
CA THR A 235 6.58 38.14 10.97
C THR A 235 5.66 38.93 10.04
N ASP A 236 5.83 38.78 8.74
CA ASP A 236 5.05 39.44 7.69
C ASP A 236 4.50 38.40 6.70
N THR A 237 3.51 38.78 5.90
CA THR A 237 2.93 37.93 4.85
C THR A 237 3.93 37.71 3.71
N ILE A 238 4.13 36.46 3.30
CA ILE A 238 4.84 36.12 2.06
C ILE A 238 3.85 36.30 0.92
N HIS A 239 4.20 37.12 -0.06
CA HIS A 239 3.34 37.40 -1.21
C HIS A 239 3.72 36.57 -2.43
N ASP A 240 2.73 36.13 -3.20
CA ASP A 240 2.90 35.37 -4.44
C ASP A 240 3.86 34.16 -4.30
N LEU A 241 3.79 33.48 -3.15
CA LEU A 241 4.52 32.25 -2.88
C LEU A 241 4.06 31.15 -3.83
N ARG A 242 5.00 30.35 -4.31
CA ARG A 242 4.74 29.11 -5.04
C ARG A 242 5.47 27.95 -4.40
N VAL A 243 4.85 26.79 -4.48
CA VAL A 243 5.40 25.52 -4.03
C VAL A 243 5.38 24.57 -5.21
N GLY A 244 6.46 23.84 -5.41
CA GLY A 244 6.56 22.86 -6.48
C GLY A 244 7.39 21.65 -6.09
N THR A 245 7.42 20.68 -6.98
CA THR A 245 8.31 19.53 -6.87
C THR A 245 9.17 19.43 -8.12
N HIS A 246 10.46 19.23 -7.88
CA HIS A 246 11.46 18.86 -8.86
C HIS A 246 11.49 17.35 -8.99
N ILE A 247 11.57 16.86 -10.22
CA ILE A 247 11.42 15.46 -10.55
C ILE A 247 12.54 15.08 -11.52
N ASP A 248 13.49 14.30 -11.02
CA ASP A 248 14.58 13.71 -11.79
C ASP A 248 14.51 12.17 -11.63
N LEU A 249 13.73 11.57 -12.53
CA LEU A 249 13.69 10.13 -12.73
C LEU A 249 14.50 9.81 -13.98
N GLY A 250 15.74 9.37 -13.81
CA GLY A 250 16.69 9.23 -14.92
C GLY A 250 16.76 7.86 -15.58
N PHE A 251 15.69 7.05 -15.52
CA PHE A 251 15.46 5.68 -16.07
C PHE A 251 16.63 4.73 -16.40
N LEU A 252 17.77 4.91 -15.75
CA LEU A 252 18.94 4.06 -15.83
C LEU A 252 18.90 3.06 -14.69
N PRO A 253 18.95 1.73 -14.94
CA PRO A 253 18.75 0.67 -13.95
C PRO A 253 19.88 0.55 -12.90
N GLU A 254 20.70 1.58 -12.73
CA GLU A 254 21.82 1.60 -11.81
C GLU A 254 21.67 2.77 -10.84
N ALA A 255 21.94 2.52 -9.56
CA ALA A 255 22.13 3.64 -8.63
C ALA A 255 23.45 4.41 -8.90
N TRP A 256 24.28 3.97 -9.88
CA TRP A 256 25.68 4.40 -10.06
C TRP A 256 26.20 4.30 -11.52
N SER A 257 25.53 4.89 -12.51
CA SER A 257 25.95 4.79 -13.91
C SER A 257 27.30 5.46 -14.24
N PRO A 258 28.10 4.96 -15.20
CA PRO A 258 29.26 5.66 -15.74
C PRO A 258 28.89 6.63 -16.87
N ALA A 259 28.46 7.85 -16.55
CA ALA A 259 28.55 9.05 -17.40
C ALA A 259 28.18 8.89 -18.89
N PHE A 260 26.99 8.36 -19.19
CA PHE A 260 26.36 8.50 -20.49
C PHE A 260 25.07 9.31 -20.31
N SER A 261 24.86 10.30 -21.17
CA SER A 261 23.56 10.96 -21.31
C SER A 261 22.59 9.93 -21.86
N ASP A 262 21.45 9.76 -21.22
CA ASP A 262 20.34 8.98 -21.76
C ASP A 262 19.27 9.93 -22.31
N ASP A 263 18.46 9.41 -23.23
CA ASP A 263 17.41 10.13 -23.94
C ASP A 263 16.06 9.85 -23.25
N ASP A 264 15.84 10.36 -22.03
CA ASP A 264 14.56 10.22 -21.33
C ASP A 264 13.45 11.03 -22.02
N ARG A 265 12.23 10.46 -22.07
CA ARG A 265 11.05 11.22 -22.55
C ARG A 265 10.14 11.65 -21.43
N HIS A 266 9.81 12.94 -21.43
CA HIS A 266 8.90 13.55 -20.47
C HIS A 266 7.55 13.84 -21.09
N TYR A 267 6.52 13.75 -20.25
CA TYR A 267 5.14 13.87 -20.67
C TYR A 267 4.30 14.50 -19.57
N TRP A 268 3.27 15.23 -19.99
CA TRP A 268 2.23 15.78 -19.12
C TRP A 268 0.87 15.14 -19.40
N ASN A 269 0.17 14.75 -18.33
CA ASN A 269 -1.23 14.37 -18.38
C ASN A 269 -2.03 15.28 -17.42
N GLY A 270 -2.73 16.26 -17.98
CA GLY A 270 -3.49 17.25 -17.21
C GLY A 270 -4.74 16.71 -16.50
N ASP A 271 -5.31 15.59 -16.97
CA ASP A 271 -6.46 14.95 -16.33
C ASP A 271 -6.04 14.30 -15.01
N LEU A 272 -4.89 13.61 -15.01
CA LEU A 272 -4.29 12.97 -13.83
C LEU A 272 -3.37 13.91 -13.02
N GLN A 273 -3.10 15.12 -13.52
CA GLN A 273 -2.07 16.03 -12.98
C GLN A 273 -0.72 15.33 -12.81
N LEU A 274 -0.31 14.57 -13.83
CA LEU A 274 0.81 13.64 -13.81
C LEU A 274 1.90 14.12 -14.76
N ALA A 275 3.07 14.43 -14.18
CA ALA A 275 4.35 14.57 -14.89
C ALA A 275 5.03 13.20 -14.89
N TYR A 276 5.37 12.65 -16.05
CA TYR A 276 5.87 11.27 -16.14
C TYR A 276 6.86 11.06 -17.27
N ALA A 277 7.62 9.97 -17.19
CA ALA A 277 8.68 9.64 -18.13
C ALA A 277 8.97 8.15 -18.25
N THR A 278 9.83 7.81 -19.22
CA THR A 278 10.42 6.48 -19.48
C THR A 278 11.64 6.64 -20.39
N ASP A 279 12.51 5.61 -20.43
CA ASP A 279 13.52 5.45 -21.49
C ASP A 279 12.84 5.22 -22.85
N ASP A 280 13.48 5.71 -23.90
CA ASP A 280 12.92 5.96 -25.22
C ASP A 280 13.48 5.08 -26.34
N ASN A 281 14.56 4.38 -26.03
CA ASN A 281 15.25 3.50 -26.96
C ASN A 281 14.93 2.00 -26.69
N ASP A 282 14.07 1.73 -25.70
CA ASP A 282 13.65 0.40 -25.22
C ASP A 282 14.86 -0.50 -24.87
N TYR A 283 15.96 0.11 -24.41
CA TYR A 283 17.24 -0.54 -24.27
C TYR A 283 18.04 0.05 -23.11
N GLU A 284 18.25 -0.77 -22.09
CA GLU A 284 19.13 -0.40 -21.00
C GLU A 284 20.18 -1.47 -20.68
N VAL A 285 21.34 -1.05 -20.15
CA VAL A 285 22.36 -2.02 -19.75
C VAL A 285 22.00 -2.54 -18.36
N SER A 286 21.71 -3.84 -18.26
CA SER A 286 21.39 -4.44 -16.97
C SER A 286 22.61 -4.44 -16.03
N PRO A 287 22.49 -3.99 -14.77
CA PRO A 287 23.56 -4.08 -13.77
C PRO A 287 23.96 -5.53 -13.47
N PHE A 288 23.11 -6.50 -13.81
CA PHE A 288 23.37 -7.93 -13.63
C PHE A 288 24.03 -8.59 -14.85
N GLY A 289 24.31 -7.81 -15.89
CA GLY A 289 24.88 -8.24 -17.16
C GLY A 289 23.81 -8.63 -18.18
N GLY A 290 24.01 -8.18 -19.41
CA GLY A 290 23.01 -8.30 -20.48
C GLY A 290 22.40 -6.94 -20.78
N VAL A 291 21.18 -6.95 -21.30
CA VAL A 291 20.42 -5.76 -21.70
C VAL A 291 19.00 -5.94 -21.20
N LEU A 292 18.39 -4.87 -20.71
CA LEU A 292 16.96 -4.77 -20.44
C LEU A 292 16.28 -4.38 -21.75
N SER A 293 15.17 -5.06 -22.04
CA SER A 293 14.25 -4.65 -23.09
C SER A 293 13.29 -3.58 -22.57
N GLY A 294 12.64 -2.83 -23.46
CA GLY A 294 11.63 -1.82 -23.07
C GLY A 294 10.48 -2.35 -22.21
N GLU A 295 10.16 -3.65 -22.27
CA GLU A 295 9.16 -4.27 -21.38
C GLU A 295 9.67 -4.43 -19.92
N GLU A 296 10.98 -4.33 -19.70
CA GLU A 296 11.63 -4.42 -18.39
C GLU A 296 11.96 -3.04 -17.79
N ILE A 297 11.83 -1.97 -18.58
CA ILE A 297 12.03 -0.59 -18.14
C ILE A 297 10.67 -0.02 -17.73
N PRO A 298 10.53 0.51 -16.51
CA PRO A 298 9.25 1.00 -16.04
C PRO A 298 8.94 2.38 -16.61
N TRP A 299 7.66 2.71 -16.58
CA TRP A 299 7.18 4.09 -16.63
C TRP A 299 7.12 4.62 -15.19
N GLY A 300 7.49 5.88 -14.99
CA GLY A 300 7.52 6.50 -13.66
C GLY A 300 7.20 7.98 -13.71
N GLY A 301 6.67 8.52 -12.62
CA GLY A 301 6.32 9.94 -12.56
C GLY A 301 5.78 10.41 -11.22
N VAL A 302 5.33 11.66 -11.19
CA VAL A 302 4.72 12.29 -10.03
C VAL A 302 3.33 12.83 -10.37
N CYS A 303 2.33 12.33 -9.66
CA CYS A 303 0.95 12.79 -9.72
C CYS A 303 0.68 13.77 -8.58
N ALA A 304 0.19 14.97 -8.89
CA ALA A 304 -0.27 15.92 -7.87
C ALA A 304 -1.70 15.58 -7.42
N LEU A 305 -1.82 15.08 -6.19
CA LEU A 305 -3.11 14.82 -5.54
C LEU A 305 -3.73 16.12 -5.02
N ARG A 306 -2.88 17.06 -4.58
CA ARG A 306 -3.27 18.40 -4.14
C ARG A 306 -2.09 19.36 -4.28
N MET A 307 -2.31 20.54 -4.84
CA MET A 307 -1.34 21.65 -4.79
C MET A 307 -1.81 22.76 -3.83
N PRO A 308 -0.90 23.57 -3.27
CA PRO A 308 -1.26 24.81 -2.59
C PRO A 308 -2.05 25.76 -3.50
N GLY A 309 -2.89 26.60 -2.90
CA GLY A 309 -3.80 27.50 -3.61
C GLY A 309 -5.25 27.02 -3.62
N GLY A 310 -6.15 27.88 -4.12
CA GLY A 310 -7.59 27.73 -3.95
C GLY A 310 -8.28 26.71 -4.87
N ASP A 311 -7.66 26.35 -5.99
CA ASP A 311 -8.15 25.32 -6.92
C ASP A 311 -7.54 23.93 -6.67
N HIS A 312 -6.48 23.87 -5.86
CA HIS A 312 -5.74 22.66 -5.50
C HIS A 312 -5.10 21.93 -6.69
N ARG A 313 -4.86 22.63 -7.80
CA ARG A 313 -4.32 22.05 -9.04
C ARG A 313 -2.91 22.53 -9.35
N VAL A 314 -2.22 21.74 -10.18
CA VAL A 314 -0.98 22.17 -10.84
C VAL A 314 -1.31 23.39 -11.70
N ALA A 315 -0.50 24.44 -11.58
CA ALA A 315 -0.67 25.69 -12.31
C ALA A 315 0.50 25.99 -13.26
N SER A 316 1.56 25.19 -13.20
CA SER A 316 2.67 25.22 -14.14
C SER A 316 3.30 23.84 -14.24
N TYR A 317 3.74 23.48 -15.43
CA TYR A 317 4.56 22.31 -15.71
C TYR A 317 5.64 22.70 -16.71
N ASP A 318 6.88 22.39 -16.37
CA ASP A 318 8.04 22.55 -17.24
C ASP A 318 8.78 21.21 -17.31
N ALA A 319 9.12 20.82 -18.53
CA ALA A 319 9.90 19.64 -18.89
C ALA A 319 10.98 20.00 -19.91
N SER A 320 11.69 21.12 -19.73
CA SER A 320 13.15 21.18 -19.64
C SER A 320 13.69 22.57 -19.99
N HIS A 321 14.58 23.09 -19.12
CA HIS A 321 15.54 24.14 -19.50
C HIS A 321 16.92 24.04 -18.81
N PHE A 322 17.18 23.01 -18.03
CA PHE A 322 18.27 22.93 -17.04
C PHE A 322 19.72 23.04 -17.57
N TRP A 323 19.95 23.15 -18.88
CA TRP A 323 21.31 23.26 -19.44
C TRP A 323 21.46 24.26 -20.59
N GLN A 324 20.36 24.74 -21.19
CA GLN A 324 20.42 25.62 -22.36
C GLN A 324 20.52 27.09 -21.97
N GLY A 325 21.75 27.55 -21.73
CA GLY A 325 22.06 28.97 -21.48
C GLY A 325 21.86 29.45 -20.04
N GLN A 326 21.52 28.54 -19.13
CA GLN A 326 21.28 28.81 -17.70
C GLN A 326 22.54 28.64 -16.81
N ALA A 327 23.60 28.05 -17.35
CA ALA A 327 24.87 27.95 -16.65
C ALA A 327 25.57 29.32 -16.57
N SER A 328 26.13 29.63 -15.41
CA SER A 328 27.06 30.76 -15.25
C SER A 328 28.15 30.75 -16.34
N PRO A 329 28.82 31.89 -16.65
CA PRO A 329 29.92 31.94 -17.63
C PRO A 329 31.09 30.97 -17.38
N SER A 330 31.16 30.35 -16.19
CA SER A 330 32.08 29.27 -15.82
C SER A 330 31.63 27.87 -16.27
N GLY A 331 30.42 27.74 -16.84
CA GLY A 331 29.88 26.47 -17.31
C GLY A 331 29.31 25.59 -16.20
N SER A 332 28.94 26.21 -15.07
CA SER A 332 28.53 25.48 -13.89
C SER A 332 27.52 26.32 -13.11
N GLY A 333 26.27 25.89 -13.22
CA GLY A 333 25.19 26.16 -12.30
C GLY A 333 24.12 27.19 -12.62
N GLY A 334 22.87 26.78 -12.37
CA GLY A 334 21.66 27.57 -12.54
C GLY A 334 21.50 28.62 -11.45
N ASN A 335 21.04 29.80 -11.83
CA ASN A 335 20.70 30.89 -10.90
C ASN A 335 19.33 30.59 -10.26
N PRO A 336 19.15 30.62 -8.91
CA PRO A 336 17.85 30.33 -8.28
C PRO A 336 16.69 31.17 -8.87
N GLU A 337 16.97 32.37 -9.36
CA GLU A 337 15.95 33.26 -9.95
C GLU A 337 15.47 32.73 -11.28
N MET A 338 16.40 32.16 -12.04
CA MET A 338 16.09 31.56 -13.33
C MET A 338 15.27 30.29 -13.12
N TYR A 339 15.59 29.49 -12.11
CA TYR A 339 14.76 28.33 -11.81
C TYR A 339 13.37 28.73 -11.32
N TYR A 340 13.27 29.77 -10.48
CA TYR A 340 11.98 30.33 -10.09
C TYR A 340 11.18 30.78 -11.33
N ASP A 341 11.76 31.61 -12.19
CA ASP A 341 11.05 32.18 -13.34
C ASP A 341 10.78 31.16 -14.46
N TRP A 342 11.72 30.28 -14.79
CA TRP A 342 11.64 29.43 -15.99
C TRP A 342 11.11 28.04 -15.66
N ASN A 343 11.40 27.48 -14.49
CA ASN A 343 10.96 26.13 -14.15
C ASN A 343 9.71 26.17 -13.25
N LEU A 344 9.79 26.83 -12.08
CA LEU A 344 8.67 26.83 -11.14
C LEU A 344 7.46 27.63 -11.65
N MET A 345 7.70 28.76 -12.31
CA MET A 345 6.64 29.61 -12.87
C MET A 345 6.29 29.24 -14.31
N ASN A 346 7.17 28.52 -15.02
CA ASN A 346 7.14 28.33 -16.46
C ASN A 346 6.89 29.65 -17.24
N ASN A 347 7.76 30.66 -17.05
CA ASN A 347 7.68 31.94 -17.76
C ASN A 347 8.76 32.07 -18.83
N ASN A 348 8.34 32.54 -20.02
CA ASN A 348 9.23 32.75 -21.18
C ASN A 348 9.90 31.47 -21.67
N ASP A 349 9.25 30.34 -21.45
CA ASP A 349 9.64 29.05 -22.00
C ASP A 349 9.19 28.97 -23.47
N PRO A 350 10.09 28.71 -24.42
CA PRO A 350 9.72 28.51 -25.82
C PRO A 350 8.83 27.28 -26.06
N GLN A 351 8.83 26.30 -25.15
CA GLN A 351 8.01 25.10 -25.20
C GLN A 351 6.60 25.32 -24.62
N ASP A 352 6.36 26.42 -23.90
CA ASP A 352 5.02 26.94 -23.63
C ASP A 352 4.59 27.88 -24.78
N SER A 353 4.21 27.30 -25.91
CA SER A 353 3.93 28.04 -27.14
C SER A 353 2.66 28.90 -27.05
N ASN A 354 1.73 28.49 -26.20
CA ASN A 354 0.43 29.14 -26.03
C ASN A 354 0.39 30.14 -24.86
N GLY A 355 1.38 30.08 -23.95
CA GLY A 355 1.52 30.95 -22.79
C GLY A 355 0.61 30.58 -21.62
N ASP A 356 0.26 29.31 -21.44
CA ASP A 356 -0.60 28.80 -20.37
C ASP A 356 0.16 28.22 -19.18
N HIS A 357 1.50 28.31 -19.21
CA HIS A 357 2.45 27.80 -18.21
C HIS A 357 2.62 26.28 -18.21
N PHE A 358 2.15 25.57 -19.23
CA PHE A 358 2.40 24.16 -19.45
C PHE A 358 3.16 23.98 -20.76
N ASP A 359 4.27 23.26 -20.69
CA ASP A 359 4.96 22.88 -21.92
C ASP A 359 4.04 22.08 -22.82
N ASP A 360 3.84 22.59 -24.04
CA ASP A 360 2.91 22.08 -25.03
C ASP A 360 3.49 22.02 -26.45
N ASP A 361 4.70 22.55 -26.67
CA ASP A 361 5.41 22.63 -27.95
C ASP A 361 6.83 22.07 -27.80
N PHE A 362 6.91 20.75 -27.68
CA PHE A 362 8.19 20.08 -27.49
C PHE A 362 9.04 20.06 -28.75
N ASP A 363 8.45 20.13 -29.96
CA ASP A 363 9.22 20.16 -31.21
C ASP A 363 9.80 21.56 -31.54
N GLY A 364 9.39 22.58 -30.78
CA GLY A 364 9.86 23.96 -30.86
C GLY A 364 9.47 24.65 -32.16
N ASP A 365 8.39 24.21 -32.82
CA ASP A 365 7.89 24.78 -34.06
C ASP A 365 6.98 26.01 -33.86
N GLY A 366 6.63 26.31 -32.60
CA GLY A 366 5.80 27.42 -32.17
C GLY A 366 4.31 27.11 -32.15
N VAL A 367 3.92 25.82 -32.20
CA VAL A 367 2.52 25.36 -32.23
C VAL A 367 2.31 24.27 -31.19
N PRO A 368 1.22 24.31 -30.40
CA PRO A 368 0.91 23.24 -29.46
C PRO A 368 0.80 21.88 -30.17
N ASP A 369 1.43 20.85 -29.62
CA ASP A 369 1.45 19.48 -30.14
C ASP A 369 0.05 18.92 -30.40
N SER A 370 -0.91 19.33 -29.56
CA SER A 370 -2.32 18.95 -29.69
C SER A 370 -2.97 19.45 -31.00
N GLU A 371 -2.44 20.53 -31.59
CA GLU A 371 -2.93 21.14 -32.83
C GLU A 371 -2.22 20.63 -34.10
N ASN A 372 -1.08 19.92 -33.98
CA ASN A 372 -0.28 19.44 -35.12
C ASN A 372 -0.61 18.00 -35.59
N GLY A 373 -1.65 17.36 -35.03
CA GLY A 373 -2.25 16.15 -35.59
C GLY A 373 -1.65 14.80 -35.18
N GLY A 374 -0.92 14.71 -34.06
CA GLY A 374 -0.63 13.44 -33.39
C GLY A 374 0.79 13.35 -32.78
N PRO A 375 0.98 12.49 -31.77
CA PRO A 375 2.09 12.56 -30.82
C PRO A 375 3.41 12.22 -31.50
N GLY A 376 4.27 13.23 -31.63
CA GLY A 376 5.58 13.15 -32.26
C GLY A 376 6.60 13.96 -31.47
N TYR A 377 6.79 13.56 -30.21
CA TYR A 377 7.75 14.07 -29.23
C TYR A 377 9.13 14.44 -29.79
N TYR A 378 9.74 15.54 -29.28
CA TYR A 378 11.19 15.75 -29.35
C TYR A 378 11.75 16.81 -28.36
N VAL A 379 12.19 16.45 -27.15
CA VAL A 379 13.38 17.14 -26.59
C VAL A 379 14.59 16.36 -27.07
N GLY A 380 15.49 17.01 -27.81
CA GLY A 380 16.45 16.31 -28.66
C GLY A 380 17.45 15.42 -27.93
N SER A 381 18.11 14.56 -28.72
CA SER A 381 19.15 13.63 -28.23
C SER A 381 20.14 14.33 -27.30
N GLY A 382 20.22 13.84 -26.06
CA GLY A 382 21.07 14.33 -24.98
C GLY A 382 20.41 15.25 -23.96
N ALA A 383 19.07 15.28 -23.84
CA ALA A 383 18.39 16.05 -22.79
C ALA A 383 18.25 15.23 -21.50
N ASP A 384 19.18 15.42 -20.57
CA ASP A 384 19.06 15.03 -19.15
C ASP A 384 17.78 15.67 -18.59
N GLY A 385 16.79 14.83 -18.31
CA GLY A 385 15.40 15.21 -18.43
C GLY A 385 14.72 15.43 -17.08
N LEU A 386 14.57 16.70 -16.76
CA LEU A 386 14.12 17.19 -15.46
C LEU A 386 12.74 17.81 -15.60
N GLN A 387 11.82 17.46 -14.71
CA GLN A 387 10.46 18.01 -14.71
C GLN A 387 10.19 18.81 -13.44
N VAL A 388 9.40 19.87 -13.55
CA VAL A 388 8.91 20.66 -12.42
C VAL A 388 7.41 20.87 -12.56
N ILE A 389 6.66 20.57 -11.49
CA ILE A 389 5.26 20.99 -11.36
C ILE A 389 5.13 22.02 -10.26
N GLY A 390 4.42 23.12 -10.53
CA GLY A 390 4.27 24.25 -9.62
C GLY A 390 2.82 24.55 -9.25
N SER A 391 2.63 25.11 -8.06
CA SER A 391 1.33 25.61 -7.58
C SER A 391 0.97 26.94 -8.22
N SER A 392 -0.30 27.33 -8.07
CA SER A 392 -0.68 28.74 -8.25
C SER A 392 -0.02 29.62 -7.18
N ALA A 393 0.04 30.93 -7.43
CA ALA A 393 0.57 31.88 -6.47
C ALA A 393 -0.37 32.02 -5.26
N ILE A 394 0.20 32.01 -4.05
CA ILE A 394 -0.52 32.17 -2.79
C ILE A 394 0.09 33.26 -1.91
N ASP A 395 -0.76 33.98 -1.18
CA ASP A 395 -0.33 34.80 -0.05
C ASP A 395 -0.35 33.94 1.21
N LEU A 396 0.75 33.91 1.97
CA LEU A 396 0.85 33.13 3.21
C LEU A 396 1.11 34.05 4.40
N ALA A 397 0.10 34.31 5.22
CA ALA A 397 0.22 35.16 6.41
C ALA A 397 1.08 34.52 7.51
N PRO A 398 1.62 35.28 8.49
CA PRO A 398 2.39 34.71 9.60
C PRO A 398 1.63 33.59 10.33
N GLY A 399 2.24 32.42 10.41
CA GLY A 399 1.68 31.20 11.02
C GLY A 399 0.71 30.41 10.13
N GLU A 400 0.31 30.96 8.98
CA GLU A 400 -0.51 30.26 7.99
C GLU A 400 0.32 29.18 7.28
N ALA A 401 -0.36 28.13 6.85
CA ALA A 401 0.24 27.02 6.12
C ALA A 401 -0.71 26.51 5.03
N ASP A 402 -0.13 26.00 3.94
CA ASP A 402 -0.85 25.27 2.90
C ASP A 402 -0.09 23.98 2.55
N THR A 403 -0.72 23.07 1.83
CA THR A 403 -0.27 21.69 1.65
C THR A 403 -0.14 21.31 0.19
N MET A 404 1.01 20.76 -0.18
CA MET A 404 1.21 19.99 -1.39
C MET A 404 1.15 18.50 -1.05
N ILE A 405 0.47 17.72 -1.88
CA ILE A 405 0.38 16.27 -1.74
C ILE A 405 0.63 15.68 -3.12
N ILE A 406 1.67 14.84 -3.20
CA ILE A 406 2.05 14.15 -4.43
C ILE A 406 2.07 12.64 -4.22
N ALA A 407 1.87 11.89 -5.29
CA ALA A 407 2.20 10.47 -5.36
C ALA A 407 3.35 10.27 -6.35
N VAL A 408 4.42 9.60 -5.93
CA VAL A 408 5.43 9.07 -6.84
C VAL A 408 4.96 7.69 -7.29
N VAL A 409 4.70 7.53 -8.58
CA VAL A 409 3.97 6.38 -9.15
C VAL A 409 4.83 5.68 -10.19
N PHE A 410 4.78 4.35 -10.23
CA PHE A 410 5.42 3.53 -11.25
C PHE A 410 4.41 2.60 -11.95
N GLY A 411 4.77 2.13 -13.13
CA GLY A 411 4.02 1.14 -13.90
C GLY A 411 4.92 0.39 -14.88
N THR A 412 4.55 -0.84 -15.23
CA THR A 412 5.29 -1.65 -16.22
C THR A 412 4.96 -1.27 -17.67
N THR A 413 3.84 -0.58 -17.86
CA THR A 413 3.42 0.04 -19.12
C THR A 413 2.86 1.42 -18.83
N ARG A 414 2.70 2.25 -19.85
CA ARG A 414 2.08 3.57 -19.68
C ARG A 414 0.64 3.46 -19.16
N GLU A 415 -0.12 2.50 -19.67
CA GLU A 415 -1.49 2.24 -19.22
C GLU A 415 -1.52 1.79 -17.75
N ASP A 416 -0.56 0.96 -17.33
CA ASP A 416 -0.39 0.55 -15.93
C ASP A 416 -0.04 1.76 -15.02
N LEU A 417 0.87 2.64 -15.47
CA LEU A 417 1.19 3.89 -14.75
C LEU A 417 -0.06 4.76 -14.55
N PHE A 418 -0.89 4.93 -15.59
CA PHE A 418 -2.12 5.72 -15.50
C PHE A 418 -3.14 5.11 -14.53
N THR A 419 -3.28 3.77 -14.55
CA THR A 419 -4.10 3.06 -13.57
C THR A 419 -3.60 3.29 -12.15
N ASN A 420 -2.28 3.18 -11.92
CA ASN A 420 -1.69 3.38 -10.59
C ASN A 420 -1.80 4.83 -10.10
N ALA A 421 -1.68 5.82 -10.99
CA ALA A 421 -1.92 7.22 -10.67
C ALA A 421 -3.39 7.47 -10.31
N ALA A 422 -4.33 6.89 -11.07
CA ALA A 422 -5.75 6.96 -10.74
C ALA A 422 -6.07 6.31 -9.39
N ARG A 423 -5.42 5.19 -9.03
CA ARG A 423 -5.55 4.55 -7.72
C ARG A 423 -5.04 5.45 -6.59
N ALA A 424 -3.94 6.16 -6.79
CA ALA A 424 -3.45 7.14 -5.82
C ALA A 424 -4.44 8.31 -5.62
N ILE A 425 -5.04 8.81 -6.71
CA ILE A 425 -6.11 9.82 -6.65
C ILE A 425 -7.33 9.27 -5.89
N SER A 426 -7.79 8.07 -6.22
CA SER A 426 -8.94 7.45 -5.55
C SER A 426 -8.70 7.23 -4.05
N LEU A 427 -7.49 6.81 -3.66
CA LEU A 427 -7.12 6.67 -2.24
C LEU A 427 -7.17 8.03 -1.50
N TYR A 428 -6.69 9.09 -2.14
CA TYR A 428 -6.77 10.44 -1.59
C TYR A 428 -8.20 10.96 -1.49
N GLU A 429 -9.02 10.77 -2.53
CA GLU A 429 -10.43 11.16 -2.55
C GLU A 429 -11.27 10.37 -1.54
N ASN A 430 -10.86 9.15 -1.20
CA ASN A 430 -11.47 8.31 -0.17
C ASN A 430 -10.90 8.55 1.24
N ASP A 431 -10.34 9.74 1.50
CA ASP A 431 -9.81 10.16 2.81
C ASP A 431 -8.82 9.14 3.41
N TRP A 432 -7.91 8.66 2.55
CA TRP A 432 -6.86 7.70 2.90
C TRP A 432 -7.37 6.33 3.38
N GLN A 433 -8.65 6.01 3.14
CA GLN A 433 -9.21 4.71 3.41
C GLN A 433 -8.98 3.79 2.21
N PRO A 434 -8.22 2.68 2.38
CA PRO A 434 -8.16 1.63 1.37
C PRO A 434 -9.55 1.16 0.98
N LEU A 435 -9.76 0.94 -0.32
CA LEU A 435 -10.94 0.28 -0.84
C LEU A 435 -10.91 -1.18 -0.39
N THR A 436 -12.02 -1.59 0.22
CA THR A 436 -12.22 -2.96 0.70
C THR A 436 -13.40 -3.57 -0.03
N ALA A 437 -13.37 -4.88 -0.21
CA ALA A 437 -14.57 -5.62 -0.60
C ALA A 437 -15.73 -5.33 0.37
N PRO A 438 -16.99 -5.56 -0.06
CA PRO A 438 -18.15 -5.42 0.82
C PRO A 438 -17.96 -6.20 2.12
N PRO A 439 -18.57 -5.77 3.24
CA PRO A 439 -18.42 -6.44 4.52
C PRO A 439 -18.66 -7.95 4.40
N ALA A 440 -17.70 -8.75 4.87
CA ALA A 440 -17.82 -10.20 4.81
C ALA A 440 -19.05 -10.66 5.62
N PRO A 441 -19.97 -11.44 5.01
CA PRO A 441 -21.20 -11.81 5.69
C PRO A 441 -20.92 -12.83 6.80
N THR A 442 -21.65 -12.75 7.92
CA THR A 442 -21.58 -13.79 8.95
C THR A 442 -22.35 -15.02 8.49
N ALA A 443 -21.73 -16.21 8.55
CA ALA A 443 -22.32 -17.45 8.08
C ALA A 443 -22.55 -18.48 9.21
N GLU A 444 -23.64 -19.23 9.11
CA GLU A 444 -23.92 -20.43 9.90
C GLU A 444 -24.35 -21.57 8.97
N ALA A 445 -24.07 -22.82 9.35
CA ALA A 445 -24.46 -23.99 8.57
C ALA A 445 -25.22 -25.03 9.38
N VAL A 446 -26.27 -25.59 8.78
CA VAL A 446 -27.05 -26.70 9.33
C VAL A 446 -26.84 -27.94 8.50
N VAL A 447 -26.37 -29.01 9.14
CA VAL A 447 -26.07 -30.29 8.50
C VAL A 447 -27.30 -31.19 8.41
N GLY A 448 -27.34 -32.03 7.35
CA GLY A 448 -28.32 -33.09 7.22
C GLY A 448 -27.80 -34.28 6.40
N ASP A 449 -28.69 -35.25 6.15
CA ASP A 449 -28.35 -36.44 5.37
C ASP A 449 -28.06 -36.06 3.91
N ARG A 450 -26.78 -36.14 3.51
CA ARG A 450 -26.27 -35.74 2.19
C ARG A 450 -26.64 -34.32 1.79
N LYS A 451 -26.73 -33.42 2.78
CA LYS A 451 -26.96 -32.00 2.53
C LYS A 451 -26.33 -31.11 3.60
N VAL A 452 -25.95 -29.91 3.19
CA VAL A 452 -25.60 -28.80 4.08
C VAL A 452 -26.43 -27.60 3.64
N THR A 453 -27.03 -26.90 4.59
CA THR A 453 -27.76 -25.66 4.33
C THR A 453 -27.02 -24.51 5.00
N LEU A 454 -26.52 -23.58 4.19
CA LEU A 454 -25.85 -22.37 4.62
C LEU A 454 -26.87 -21.25 4.83
N TYR A 455 -26.63 -20.43 5.84
CA TYR A 455 -27.37 -19.23 6.18
C TYR A 455 -26.39 -18.10 6.44
N TRP A 456 -26.70 -16.89 5.97
CA TRP A 456 -25.85 -15.72 6.24
C TRP A 456 -26.63 -14.42 6.31
N ASP A 457 -26.05 -13.44 7.01
CA ASP A 457 -26.63 -12.10 7.12
C ASP A 457 -26.58 -11.30 5.81
N THR A 458 -27.17 -10.11 5.83
CA THR A 458 -27.25 -9.21 4.67
C THR A 458 -26.40 -7.95 4.86
N ALA A 459 -25.41 -7.98 5.76
CA ALA A 459 -24.63 -6.77 6.07
C ALA A 459 -23.86 -6.24 4.84
N ALA A 460 -23.39 -7.16 3.99
CA ALA A 460 -22.73 -6.82 2.73
C ALA A 460 -23.61 -6.03 1.76
N GLU A 461 -24.94 -6.20 1.82
CA GLU A 461 -25.89 -5.59 0.88
C GLU A 461 -26.13 -4.09 1.12
N GLU A 462 -25.56 -3.53 2.19
CA GLU A 462 -25.58 -2.08 2.47
C GLU A 462 -24.44 -1.34 1.75
N ASP A 463 -23.46 -2.07 1.24
CA ASP A 463 -22.34 -1.50 0.48
C ASP A 463 -22.85 -0.95 -0.88
N PRO A 464 -22.54 0.30 -1.25
CA PRO A 464 -23.07 0.91 -2.47
C PRO A 464 -22.62 0.22 -3.76
N GLU A 465 -21.49 -0.47 -3.73
CA GLU A 465 -20.90 -1.19 -4.85
C GLU A 465 -21.20 -2.69 -4.79
N PHE A 466 -21.97 -3.19 -3.81
CA PHE A 466 -22.34 -4.61 -3.69
C PHE A 466 -23.00 -5.17 -4.95
N GLU A 467 -22.45 -6.27 -5.46
CA GLU A 467 -22.95 -6.94 -6.66
C GLU A 467 -23.52 -8.32 -6.37
N GLY A 468 -22.97 -9.06 -5.40
CA GLY A 468 -23.49 -10.40 -5.15
C GLY A 468 -22.73 -11.27 -4.16
N TYR A 469 -23.06 -12.56 -4.21
CA TYR A 469 -22.42 -13.59 -3.38
C TYR A 469 -21.85 -14.74 -4.20
N LYS A 470 -20.64 -15.17 -3.87
CA LYS A 470 -20.05 -16.43 -4.32
C LYS A 470 -19.89 -17.39 -3.16
N ILE A 471 -20.23 -18.65 -3.39
CA ILE A 471 -20.12 -19.73 -2.39
C ILE A 471 -19.06 -20.70 -2.86
N TYR A 472 -18.07 -20.92 -2.01
CA TYR A 472 -16.97 -21.84 -2.27
C TYR A 472 -17.01 -23.01 -1.30
N ARG A 473 -16.41 -24.13 -1.71
CA ARG A 473 -16.37 -25.36 -0.92
C ARG A 473 -14.99 -25.99 -0.98
N SER A 474 -14.43 -26.28 0.19
CA SER A 474 -13.24 -27.09 0.37
C SER A 474 -13.58 -28.47 0.90
N ALA A 475 -12.88 -29.49 0.40
CA ALA A 475 -12.94 -30.87 0.88
C ALA A 475 -11.58 -31.34 1.48
N ASP A 476 -10.63 -30.42 1.62
CA ASP A 476 -9.24 -30.67 2.02
C ASP A 476 -8.76 -29.71 3.12
N ASN A 477 -9.69 -29.27 3.98
CA ASN A 477 -9.46 -28.37 5.12
C ASN A 477 -8.89 -27.01 4.71
N GLY A 478 -9.48 -26.41 3.66
CA GLY A 478 -9.18 -25.04 3.23
C GLY A 478 -7.95 -24.91 2.33
N VAL A 479 -7.36 -26.02 1.88
CA VAL A 479 -6.21 -25.99 0.96
C VAL A 479 -6.66 -25.62 -0.45
N THR A 480 -7.82 -26.10 -0.89
CA THR A 480 -8.45 -25.72 -2.16
C THR A 480 -9.93 -25.39 -1.98
N TRP A 481 -10.45 -24.46 -2.79
CA TRP A 481 -11.80 -23.91 -2.64
C TRP A 481 -12.74 -24.21 -3.81
N GLY A 482 -12.51 -25.31 -4.54
CA GLY A 482 -13.38 -25.74 -5.62
C GLY A 482 -12.83 -26.97 -6.32
N SER A 483 -13.67 -27.62 -7.13
CA SER A 483 -13.24 -28.76 -7.96
C SER A 483 -12.63 -28.36 -9.30
N SER A 484 -12.65 -27.06 -9.62
CA SER A 484 -12.23 -26.52 -10.90
C SER A 484 -11.64 -25.14 -10.70
N THR A 485 -10.70 -24.80 -11.56
CA THR A 485 -10.00 -23.52 -11.56
C THR A 485 -9.86 -22.99 -12.98
N PHE A 486 -9.56 -21.71 -13.10
CA PHE A 486 -9.04 -21.10 -14.33
C PHE A 486 -7.83 -20.25 -13.97
N GLU A 487 -7.09 -19.83 -14.99
CA GLU A 487 -5.90 -18.99 -14.88
C GLU A 487 -6.23 -17.61 -15.44
N ASP A 488 -5.88 -16.54 -14.71
CA ASP A 488 -6.01 -15.16 -15.20
C ASP A 488 -4.89 -14.80 -16.19
N PHE A 489 -4.87 -13.55 -16.67
CA PHE A 489 -3.88 -13.07 -17.62
C PHE A 489 -2.44 -13.00 -17.06
N GLN A 490 -2.29 -12.98 -15.73
CA GLN A 490 -1.03 -12.92 -15.01
C GLN A 490 -0.58 -14.30 -14.49
N GLY A 491 -1.34 -15.37 -14.78
CA GLY A 491 -1.03 -16.72 -14.32
C GLY A 491 -1.62 -17.07 -12.94
N GLY A 492 -2.42 -16.18 -12.35
CA GLY A 492 -3.11 -16.40 -11.09
C GLY A 492 -4.19 -17.47 -11.21
N ILE A 493 -4.21 -18.42 -10.27
CA ILE A 493 -5.18 -19.52 -10.27
C ILE A 493 -6.40 -19.12 -9.43
N HIS A 494 -7.56 -19.10 -10.08
CA HIS A 494 -8.85 -18.75 -9.47
C HIS A 494 -9.76 -19.96 -9.38
N TYR A 495 -10.46 -20.12 -8.25
CA TYR A 495 -11.44 -21.19 -8.07
C TYR A 495 -12.78 -20.81 -8.70
N ILE A 496 -13.42 -21.79 -9.35
CA ILE A 496 -14.81 -21.63 -9.81
C ILE A 496 -15.73 -21.88 -8.60
N PRO A 497 -16.61 -20.93 -8.24
CA PRO A 497 -17.49 -21.09 -7.09
C PRO A 497 -18.49 -22.23 -7.30
N LEU A 498 -18.91 -22.85 -6.19
CA LEU A 498 -19.99 -23.84 -6.16
C LEU A 498 -21.32 -23.23 -6.60
N ALA A 499 -21.56 -21.97 -6.22
CA ALA A 499 -22.70 -21.17 -6.64
C ALA A 499 -22.31 -19.68 -6.66
N GLN A 500 -22.89 -18.94 -7.59
CA GLN A 500 -22.78 -17.49 -7.67
C GLN A 500 -24.18 -16.90 -7.80
N PHE A 501 -24.42 -15.81 -7.08
CA PHE A 501 -25.64 -15.03 -7.08
C PHE A 501 -25.28 -13.60 -7.36
N ASP A 502 -26.01 -13.02 -8.30
CA ASP A 502 -25.69 -11.75 -8.92
C ASP A 502 -26.91 -10.84 -8.85
N LEU A 503 -26.74 -9.58 -8.46
CA LEU A 503 -27.82 -8.62 -8.32
C LEU A 503 -28.51 -8.43 -9.68
N GLU A 504 -29.85 -8.28 -9.68
CA GLU A 504 -30.59 -8.04 -10.93
C GLU A 504 -30.63 -6.54 -11.24
N ASP A 505 -29.52 -5.98 -11.71
CA ASP A 505 -29.40 -4.56 -12.04
C ASP A 505 -28.88 -4.28 -13.47
N GLY A 506 -28.52 -5.33 -14.20
CA GLY A 506 -28.04 -5.28 -15.58
C GLY A 506 -26.52 -5.30 -15.72
N LEU A 507 -25.77 -5.24 -14.62
CA LEU A 507 -24.34 -5.52 -14.56
C LEU A 507 -24.16 -7.04 -14.55
N LYS A 508 -23.40 -7.57 -15.52
CA LYS A 508 -23.19 -9.02 -15.68
C LYS A 508 -22.05 -9.31 -16.65
N GLY A 509 -21.65 -10.58 -16.71
CA GLY A 509 -20.59 -11.05 -17.57
C GLY A 509 -19.22 -10.82 -16.95
N ASN A 510 -18.19 -10.76 -17.79
CA ASN A 510 -16.87 -10.38 -17.31
C ASN A 510 -16.80 -8.87 -17.13
N TYR A 511 -16.06 -8.43 -16.11
CA TYR A 511 -15.74 -7.02 -15.94
C TYR A 511 -15.02 -6.46 -17.18
N GLU A 512 -15.41 -5.27 -17.64
CA GLU A 512 -14.92 -4.73 -18.92
C GLU A 512 -14.10 -3.44 -18.78
N SER A 513 -14.13 -2.79 -17.61
CA SER A 513 -13.53 -1.45 -17.46
C SER A 513 -12.01 -1.48 -17.34
N LEU A 514 -11.44 -2.51 -16.72
CA LEU A 514 -9.99 -2.69 -16.56
C LEU A 514 -9.55 -4.03 -17.14
N PRO A 515 -8.65 -4.05 -18.15
CA PRO A 515 -8.21 -5.28 -18.82
C PRO A 515 -7.64 -6.35 -17.87
N GLU A 516 -6.91 -5.95 -16.84
CA GLU A 516 -6.30 -6.84 -15.86
C GLU A 516 -7.32 -7.54 -14.97
N TYR A 517 -8.56 -7.04 -14.92
CA TYR A 517 -9.70 -7.65 -14.24
C TYR A 517 -10.71 -8.29 -15.20
N ALA A 518 -10.43 -8.34 -16.51
CA ALA A 518 -11.37 -8.89 -17.48
C ALA A 518 -11.59 -10.42 -17.36
N TRP A 519 -10.88 -11.07 -16.44
CA TRP A 519 -11.12 -12.45 -16.02
C TRP A 519 -12.18 -12.56 -14.92
N TYR A 520 -12.50 -11.46 -14.23
CA TYR A 520 -13.44 -11.44 -13.12
C TYR A 520 -14.88 -11.49 -13.63
N TYR A 521 -15.60 -12.56 -13.29
CA TYR A 521 -16.99 -12.75 -13.69
C TYR A 521 -17.95 -12.16 -12.64
N LEU A 522 -18.64 -11.08 -13.00
CA LEU A 522 -19.66 -10.41 -12.18
C LEU A 522 -20.91 -11.28 -12.02
N GLY A 523 -21.25 -12.11 -13.02
CA GLY A 523 -22.39 -13.02 -12.94
C GLY A 523 -23.28 -12.98 -14.18
N ASP A 524 -24.56 -13.28 -13.99
CA ASP A 524 -25.54 -13.54 -15.05
C ASP A 524 -26.90 -12.87 -14.77
N ASP A 525 -26.98 -11.86 -13.90
CA ASP A 525 -28.22 -11.27 -13.36
C ASP A 525 -29.16 -12.37 -12.80
N THR A 526 -28.65 -13.24 -11.93
CA THR A 526 -29.42 -14.42 -11.45
C THR A 526 -30.36 -14.10 -10.29
N GLY A 527 -30.20 -12.93 -9.69
CA GLY A 527 -30.85 -12.50 -8.48
C GLY A 527 -30.20 -13.09 -7.22
N LEU A 528 -30.29 -12.32 -6.13
CA LEU A 528 -29.85 -12.78 -4.81
C LEU A 528 -30.75 -13.93 -4.30
N PRO A 529 -30.22 -14.85 -3.48
CA PRO A 529 -31.02 -15.91 -2.85
C PRO A 529 -32.19 -15.28 -2.09
N ARG A 530 -33.40 -15.85 -2.15
CA ARG A 530 -34.53 -15.25 -1.43
C ARG A 530 -34.26 -15.14 0.06
N LEU A 531 -34.67 -14.02 0.66
CA LEU A 531 -34.65 -13.85 2.11
C LEU A 531 -35.50 -14.93 2.78
N HIS A 532 -34.92 -15.55 3.78
CA HIS A 532 -35.54 -16.51 4.68
C HIS A 532 -35.69 -15.86 6.06
N GLU A 533 -36.90 -15.88 6.59
CA GLU A 533 -37.14 -15.46 7.97
C GLU A 533 -36.81 -16.64 8.88
N VAL A 534 -35.85 -16.45 9.78
CA VAL A 534 -35.37 -17.50 10.68
C VAL A 534 -36.49 -17.96 11.60
N THR A 535 -36.62 -19.27 11.76
CA THR A 535 -37.58 -19.93 12.63
C THR A 535 -36.87 -20.77 13.68
N ALA A 536 -37.57 -21.12 14.75
CA ALA A 536 -37.03 -22.02 15.77
C ALA A 536 -36.74 -23.44 15.22
N GLU A 537 -37.37 -23.83 14.10
CA GLU A 537 -37.14 -25.11 13.45
C GLU A 537 -35.82 -25.18 12.65
N ASP A 538 -35.22 -24.04 12.30
CA ASP A 538 -33.98 -24.00 11.52
C ASP A 538 -32.77 -24.49 12.33
N GLY A 539 -32.84 -24.39 13.66
CA GLY A 539 -31.79 -24.88 14.55
C GLY A 539 -30.52 -24.02 14.56
N LEU A 540 -30.63 -22.76 14.14
CA LEU A 540 -29.57 -21.77 14.15
C LEU A 540 -29.27 -21.28 15.57
N THR A 541 -28.03 -20.89 15.80
CA THR A 541 -27.52 -20.40 17.08
C THR A 541 -26.99 -18.97 16.99
N LEU A 542 -26.52 -18.56 15.81
CA LEU A 542 -26.08 -17.19 15.55
C LEU A 542 -27.27 -16.28 15.26
N PHE A 543 -28.25 -16.77 14.50
CA PHE A 543 -29.44 -16.00 14.12
C PHE A 543 -30.64 -16.35 15.00
N GLN A 544 -31.42 -15.33 15.37
CA GLN A 544 -32.62 -15.46 16.20
C GLN A 544 -33.88 -15.59 15.35
N PRO A 545 -34.94 -16.26 15.85
CA PRO A 545 -36.22 -16.30 15.15
C PRO A 545 -36.76 -14.89 14.85
N GLY A 546 -37.06 -14.64 13.57
CA GLY A 546 -37.47 -13.34 13.04
C GLY A 546 -36.37 -12.57 12.30
N ASP A 547 -35.10 -12.98 12.43
CA ASP A 547 -34.01 -12.42 11.62
C ASP A 547 -34.19 -12.77 10.14
N SER A 548 -33.75 -11.89 9.24
CA SER A 548 -33.76 -12.15 7.80
C SER A 548 -32.37 -12.53 7.34
N VAL A 549 -32.25 -13.71 6.72
CA VAL A 549 -30.99 -14.27 6.24
C VAL A 549 -31.12 -14.74 4.79
N ARG A 550 -30.00 -14.83 4.09
CA ARG A 550 -29.92 -15.52 2.80
C ARG A 550 -29.64 -17.01 3.04
N THR A 551 -29.97 -17.86 2.07
CA THR A 551 -29.78 -19.32 2.22
C THR A 551 -29.39 -20.03 0.92
N PHE A 552 -28.55 -21.05 1.07
CA PHE A 552 -28.13 -21.94 -0.01
C PHE A 552 -28.03 -23.40 0.50
N THR A 553 -28.36 -24.38 -0.34
CA THR A 553 -28.26 -25.80 0.05
C THR A 553 -27.37 -26.57 -0.93
N ASP A 554 -26.24 -27.07 -0.44
CA ASP A 554 -25.44 -28.08 -1.14
C ASP A 554 -26.01 -29.48 -0.89
N ARG A 555 -26.10 -30.28 -1.95
CA ARG A 555 -26.55 -31.69 -1.94
C ARG A 555 -25.55 -32.65 -2.58
N ASP A 556 -24.48 -32.14 -3.18
CA ASP A 556 -23.44 -32.94 -3.83
C ASP A 556 -22.29 -33.22 -2.88
N ILE A 557 -22.63 -33.87 -1.76
CA ILE A 557 -21.72 -34.17 -0.66
C ILE A 557 -21.95 -35.57 -0.10
N LEU A 558 -20.93 -36.07 0.59
CA LEU A 558 -20.95 -37.35 1.28
C LEU A 558 -20.98 -37.15 2.79
N ASN A 559 -21.81 -37.94 3.47
CA ASN A 559 -21.82 -37.92 4.92
C ASN A 559 -20.48 -38.39 5.49
N GLY A 560 -20.08 -37.79 6.60
CA GLY A 560 -18.92 -38.19 7.38
C GLY A 560 -17.59 -37.61 6.92
N LEU A 561 -17.54 -36.91 5.79
CA LEU A 561 -16.38 -36.11 5.39
C LEU A 561 -16.48 -34.71 6.01
N THR A 562 -15.35 -34.10 6.31
CA THR A 562 -15.28 -32.69 6.70
C THR A 562 -15.30 -31.84 5.43
N TYR A 563 -16.16 -30.82 5.44
CA TYR A 563 -16.20 -29.78 4.41
C TYR A 563 -16.07 -28.42 5.08
N GLN A 564 -15.39 -27.51 4.41
CA GLN A 564 -15.43 -26.09 4.73
C GLN A 564 -16.13 -25.34 3.61
N TYR A 565 -16.93 -24.33 3.97
CA TYR A 565 -17.54 -23.40 3.03
C TYR A 565 -17.14 -22.00 3.43
N TYR A 566 -16.95 -21.11 2.45
CA TYR A 566 -17.00 -19.68 2.72
C TYR A 566 -17.94 -19.00 1.75
N ILE A 567 -18.49 -17.88 2.22
CA ILE A 567 -19.40 -17.03 1.47
C ILE A 567 -18.66 -15.71 1.27
N ALA A 568 -18.39 -15.38 0.01
CA ALA A 568 -17.81 -14.11 -0.37
C ALA A 568 -18.89 -13.18 -0.88
N ALA A 569 -18.98 -11.99 -0.30
CA ALA A 569 -19.56 -10.86 -0.99
C ALA A 569 -18.54 -10.30 -1.99
N TYR A 570 -19.03 -9.77 -3.10
CA TYR A 570 -18.22 -9.06 -4.09
C TYR A 570 -18.92 -7.81 -4.59
N ASP A 571 -18.13 -6.87 -5.10
CA ASP A 571 -18.58 -5.60 -5.65
C ASP A 571 -18.44 -5.52 -7.18
N THR A 572 -18.91 -4.41 -7.75
CA THR A 572 -18.86 -4.12 -9.20
C THR A 572 -17.52 -3.58 -9.67
N GLY A 573 -16.61 -3.21 -8.77
CA GLY A 573 -15.52 -2.27 -9.04
C GLY A 573 -16.03 -0.86 -9.35
N ASN A 574 -15.10 0.10 -9.53
CA ASN A 574 -15.43 1.52 -9.76
C ASN A 574 -14.74 2.14 -10.98
N GLY A 575 -14.12 1.31 -11.83
CA GLY A 575 -13.39 1.77 -13.02
C GLY A 575 -11.96 2.24 -12.77
N VAL A 576 -11.57 2.47 -11.52
CA VAL A 576 -10.18 2.73 -11.08
C VAL A 576 -9.59 1.50 -10.41
N VAL A 577 -10.43 0.84 -9.62
CA VAL A 577 -10.17 -0.44 -8.97
C VAL A 577 -11.17 -1.45 -9.53
N GLY A 578 -10.64 -2.63 -9.87
CA GLY A 578 -11.49 -3.74 -10.32
C GLY A 578 -12.31 -4.32 -9.17
N PRO A 579 -13.22 -5.26 -9.48
CA PRO A 579 -14.07 -5.89 -8.48
C PRO A 579 -13.27 -6.47 -7.31
N LEU A 580 -13.72 -6.23 -6.08
CA LEU A 580 -13.16 -6.83 -4.88
C LEU A 580 -14.07 -7.92 -4.34
N GLU A 581 -13.46 -8.93 -3.72
CA GLU A 581 -14.14 -10.12 -3.19
C GLU A 581 -13.56 -10.51 -1.84
N ASN A 582 -14.40 -10.97 -0.91
CA ASN A 582 -13.91 -11.45 0.37
C ASN A 582 -13.11 -12.76 0.23
N THR A 583 -12.07 -12.90 1.04
CA THR A 583 -11.34 -14.17 1.21
C THR A 583 -11.93 -15.02 2.35
N PRO A 584 -11.69 -16.34 2.40
CA PRO A 584 -12.08 -17.16 3.53
C PRO A 584 -11.37 -16.72 4.82
N ALA A 585 -12.11 -16.64 5.92
CA ALA A 585 -11.52 -16.50 7.25
C ALA A 585 -10.64 -17.71 7.61
N THR A 586 -9.55 -17.46 8.33
CA THR A 586 -8.55 -18.47 8.72
C THR A 586 -8.99 -19.38 9.85
N LEU A 587 -9.98 -18.95 10.66
CA LEU A 587 -10.50 -19.68 11.81
C LEU A 587 -12.00 -19.98 11.61
N PRO A 588 -12.37 -21.10 10.96
CA PRO A 588 -13.77 -21.43 10.63
C PRO A 588 -14.64 -21.76 11.85
N ASP A 589 -14.05 -21.86 13.04
CA ASP A 589 -14.77 -22.06 14.31
C ASP A 589 -15.21 -20.73 14.95
N GLU A 590 -14.74 -19.60 14.44
CA GLU A 590 -15.16 -18.27 14.89
C GLU A 590 -16.36 -17.75 14.09
N ILE A 591 -17.02 -16.72 14.61
CA ILE A 591 -18.15 -16.08 13.94
C ILE A 591 -17.62 -15.24 12.77
N ASN A 592 -17.72 -15.75 11.55
CA ASN A 592 -17.23 -15.11 10.33
C ASN A 592 -17.92 -15.70 9.07
N ASN A 593 -17.34 -15.47 7.89
CA ASN A 593 -17.87 -15.91 6.60
C ASN A 593 -17.51 -17.36 6.19
N THR A 594 -16.75 -18.09 7.02
CA THR A 594 -16.30 -19.46 6.79
C THR A 594 -16.88 -20.40 7.86
N VAL A 595 -17.36 -21.57 7.43
CA VAL A 595 -17.93 -22.60 8.31
C VAL A 595 -17.36 -23.98 8.02
N GLU A 596 -17.05 -24.74 9.07
CA GLU A 596 -16.67 -26.15 8.96
C GLU A 596 -17.83 -27.06 9.38
N VAL A 597 -18.10 -28.10 8.58
CA VAL A 597 -19.22 -29.02 8.81
C VAL A 597 -18.89 -30.46 8.47
N ILE A 598 -19.54 -31.39 9.18
CA ILE A 598 -19.55 -32.82 8.87
C ILE A 598 -21.00 -33.26 8.63
N PRO A 599 -21.48 -33.35 7.37
CA PRO A 599 -22.81 -33.83 7.06
C PRO A 599 -23.03 -35.26 7.57
N HIS A 600 -24.23 -35.54 8.10
CA HIS A 600 -24.56 -36.85 8.61
C HIS A 600 -26.07 -37.10 8.61
N ALA A 601 -26.45 -38.38 8.55
CA ALA A 601 -27.83 -38.78 8.74
C ALA A 601 -28.29 -38.55 10.19
N PRO A 602 -29.58 -38.32 10.46
CA PRO A 602 -30.08 -38.22 11.83
C PRO A 602 -29.75 -39.46 12.67
N GLY A 603 -29.49 -39.26 13.95
CA GLY A 603 -29.25 -40.35 14.88
C GLY A 603 -30.45 -41.29 14.99
N ALA A 604 -30.19 -42.59 15.17
CA ALA A 604 -31.24 -43.58 15.33
C ALA A 604 -32.03 -43.38 16.64
N LEU A 605 -33.36 -43.17 16.54
CA LEU A 605 -34.23 -42.94 17.70
C LEU A 605 -34.99 -44.20 18.16
N SER A 606 -35.41 -45.07 17.24
CA SER A 606 -36.27 -46.22 17.54
C SER A 606 -35.86 -47.54 16.86
N SER A 607 -35.03 -47.48 15.81
CA SER A 607 -34.51 -48.67 15.11
C SER A 607 -33.05 -48.44 14.67
N LEU A 608 -32.27 -49.52 14.61
CA LEU A 608 -30.89 -49.55 14.12
C LEU A 608 -30.77 -50.00 12.65
N ASP A 609 -31.88 -50.01 11.90
CA ASP A 609 -31.89 -50.51 10.51
C ASP A 609 -31.02 -49.69 9.56
N ASN A 610 -30.85 -48.39 9.85
CA ASN A 610 -30.04 -47.47 9.06
C ASN A 610 -28.55 -47.47 9.45
N VAL A 611 -28.15 -48.28 10.44
CA VAL A 611 -26.73 -48.40 10.80
C VAL A 611 -25.97 -49.06 9.67
N ARG A 612 -24.94 -48.37 9.18
CA ARG A 612 -24.09 -48.83 8.07
C ARG A 612 -22.62 -48.63 8.39
N VAL A 613 -21.79 -49.39 7.69
CA VAL A 613 -20.34 -49.21 7.67
C VAL A 613 -19.95 -48.61 6.33
N VAL A 614 -19.20 -47.51 6.35
CA VAL A 614 -18.75 -46.80 5.14
C VAL A 614 -17.26 -46.42 5.26
N PRO A 615 -16.47 -46.58 4.20
CA PRO A 615 -16.78 -47.33 2.98
C PRO A 615 -16.88 -48.84 3.26
N ASN A 616 -17.67 -49.55 2.47
CA ASN A 616 -17.79 -51.01 2.54
C ASN A 616 -18.02 -51.60 1.13
N PRO A 617 -17.00 -52.25 0.51
CA PRO A 617 -15.69 -52.56 1.07
C PRO A 617 -14.85 -51.31 1.34
N TYR A 618 -14.00 -51.35 2.36
CA TYR A 618 -12.93 -50.36 2.55
C TYR A 618 -11.75 -50.73 1.66
N ILE A 619 -11.26 -49.77 0.89
CA ILE A 619 -10.13 -49.89 -0.06
C ILE A 619 -9.17 -48.73 0.22
N VAL A 620 -7.85 -48.95 0.18
CA VAL A 620 -6.77 -47.96 0.49
C VAL A 620 -6.66 -46.79 -0.51
N ALA A 621 -7.74 -46.41 -1.18
CA ALA A 621 -7.83 -45.24 -2.07
C ALA A 621 -9.21 -44.55 -1.99
N ASP A 622 -9.91 -44.67 -0.86
CA ASP A 622 -11.25 -44.10 -0.68
C ASP A 622 -11.19 -42.60 -0.29
N ALA A 623 -12.29 -41.87 -0.48
CA ALA A 623 -12.40 -40.44 -0.17
C ALA A 623 -12.19 -40.11 1.32
N PHE A 624 -12.24 -41.12 2.20
CA PHE A 624 -11.97 -41.01 3.63
C PHE A 624 -10.47 -41.09 3.99
N GLU A 625 -9.58 -41.38 3.04
CA GLU A 625 -8.13 -41.36 3.26
C GLU A 625 -7.59 -39.93 3.13
N GLN A 626 -7.62 -39.16 4.23
CA GLN A 626 -6.91 -37.87 4.31
C GLN A 626 -5.47 -38.09 4.84
N GLY A 627 -4.51 -38.23 3.91
CA GLY A 627 -3.08 -38.39 4.24
C GLY A 627 -2.71 -39.81 4.70
N LEU A 628 -2.11 -39.94 5.89
CA LEU A 628 -1.73 -41.25 6.48
C LEU A 628 -2.84 -41.86 7.36
N LEU A 629 -3.98 -41.17 7.49
CA LEU A 629 -5.07 -41.57 8.37
C LEU A 629 -6.03 -42.49 7.61
N ARG A 630 -6.10 -43.74 8.09
CA ARG A 630 -7.07 -44.71 7.61
C ARG A 630 -8.38 -44.52 8.33
N GLU A 631 -9.48 -44.35 7.61
CA GLU A 631 -10.77 -44.09 8.25
C GLU A 631 -11.91 -44.95 7.68
N LEU A 632 -12.55 -45.70 8.58
CA LEU A 632 -13.79 -46.42 8.34
C LEU A 632 -14.82 -45.98 9.38
N GLN A 633 -16.03 -45.66 8.95
CA GLN A 633 -17.05 -45.08 9.80
C GLN A 633 -18.26 -46.00 9.97
N PHE A 634 -18.81 -46.00 11.17
CA PHE A 634 -20.13 -46.51 11.49
C PHE A 634 -21.10 -45.32 11.52
N THR A 635 -22.08 -45.31 10.62
CA THR A 635 -23.04 -44.19 10.45
C THR A 635 -24.45 -44.60 10.85
N GLY A 636 -25.34 -43.62 11.07
CA GLY A 636 -26.72 -43.85 11.49
C GLY A 636 -26.85 -44.38 12.91
N LEU A 637 -25.85 -44.11 13.77
CA LEU A 637 -25.81 -44.59 15.14
C LEU A 637 -26.82 -43.84 16.04
N PRO A 638 -27.33 -44.48 17.10
CA PRO A 638 -28.06 -43.77 18.16
C PRO A 638 -27.10 -42.94 19.00
N ASN A 639 -27.62 -42.02 19.83
CA ASN A 639 -26.79 -41.13 20.66
C ASN A 639 -25.77 -41.86 21.55
N ARG A 640 -26.06 -43.09 21.99
CA ARG A 640 -25.12 -43.92 22.76
C ARG A 640 -25.21 -45.39 22.37
N CYS A 641 -24.08 -45.97 21.98
CA CYS A 641 -23.97 -47.40 21.72
C CYS A 641 -22.53 -47.91 21.87
N THR A 642 -22.41 -49.23 22.07
CA THR A 642 -21.13 -49.94 22.01
C THR A 642 -21.06 -50.70 20.69
N ILE A 643 -19.98 -50.51 19.94
CA ILE A 643 -19.69 -51.22 18.69
C ILE A 643 -18.56 -52.20 18.98
N THR A 644 -18.78 -53.48 18.73
CA THR A 644 -17.75 -54.51 18.85
C THR A 644 -17.45 -55.13 17.50
N ILE A 645 -16.17 -55.14 17.11
CA ILE A 645 -15.69 -55.64 15.83
C ILE A 645 -15.02 -56.99 16.03
N TYR A 646 -15.31 -57.95 15.17
CA TYR A 646 -14.78 -59.32 15.18
C TYR A 646 -14.16 -59.68 13.83
N ASN A 647 -13.14 -60.53 13.84
CA ASN A 647 -12.59 -61.13 12.63
C ASN A 647 -13.42 -62.36 12.19
N SER A 648 -13.05 -62.99 11.08
CA SER A 648 -13.74 -64.18 10.56
C SER A 648 -13.62 -65.44 11.44
N ALA A 649 -12.69 -65.46 12.39
CA ALA A 649 -12.57 -66.52 13.40
C ALA A 649 -13.46 -66.27 14.63
N GLY A 650 -14.16 -65.13 14.70
CA GLY A 650 -14.99 -64.73 15.84
C GLY A 650 -14.20 -64.11 16.98
N GLU A 651 -12.92 -63.80 16.78
CA GLU A 651 -12.09 -63.14 17.78
C GLU A 651 -12.39 -61.64 17.81
N LYS A 652 -12.49 -61.07 19.02
CA LYS A 652 -12.74 -59.64 19.21
C LYS A 652 -11.51 -58.83 18.78
N VAL A 653 -11.71 -57.93 17.84
CA VAL A 653 -10.66 -57.06 17.27
C VAL A 653 -10.60 -55.73 17.99
N ARG A 654 -11.75 -55.06 18.15
CA ARG A 654 -11.86 -53.71 18.71
C ARG A 654 -13.21 -53.51 19.38
N THR A 655 -13.22 -52.72 20.45
CA THR A 655 -14.46 -52.14 21.01
C THR A 655 -14.41 -50.62 20.86
N ILE A 656 -15.51 -50.02 20.39
CA ILE A 656 -15.68 -48.57 20.24
C ILE A 656 -16.92 -48.18 21.03
N GLU A 657 -16.75 -47.28 21.99
CA GLU A 657 -17.87 -46.66 22.71
C GLU A 657 -18.23 -45.36 22.00
N HIS A 658 -19.47 -45.26 21.52
CA HIS A 658 -19.99 -44.06 20.86
C HIS A 658 -20.87 -43.28 21.83
N ASP A 659 -20.59 -41.99 21.97
CA ASP A 659 -21.42 -41.00 22.65
C ASP A 659 -21.47 -39.74 21.79
N ALA A 660 -22.66 -39.35 21.35
CA ALA A 660 -22.85 -38.22 20.43
C ALA A 660 -22.18 -36.93 20.90
N ALA A 661 -22.13 -36.68 22.20
CA ALA A 661 -21.53 -35.48 22.77
C ALA A 661 -19.98 -35.42 22.65
N GLY A 662 -19.32 -36.55 22.38
CA GLY A 662 -17.86 -36.64 22.28
C GLY A 662 -17.37 -37.14 20.91
N SER A 663 -18.26 -37.21 19.92
CA SER A 663 -17.95 -37.70 18.57
C SER A 663 -17.88 -36.54 17.58
N LYS A 664 -17.09 -36.70 16.50
CA LYS A 664 -16.99 -35.73 15.39
C LYS A 664 -18.35 -35.36 14.80
N ALA A 665 -19.27 -36.32 14.72
CA ALA A 665 -20.67 -36.08 14.39
C ALA A 665 -21.59 -36.97 15.24
N PRO A 666 -22.79 -36.51 15.66
CA PRO A 666 -23.67 -37.20 16.60
C PRO A 666 -24.01 -38.66 16.26
N SER A 667 -24.13 -38.98 14.97
CA SER A 667 -24.54 -40.32 14.49
C SER A 667 -23.38 -41.13 13.89
N ILE A 668 -22.12 -40.69 14.07
CA ILE A 668 -20.95 -41.28 13.42
C ILE A 668 -19.90 -41.68 14.47
N ALA A 669 -19.37 -42.89 14.34
CA ALA A 669 -18.18 -43.33 15.06
C ALA A 669 -17.12 -43.80 14.06
N PHE A 670 -15.88 -43.34 14.21
CA PHE A 670 -14.78 -43.72 13.32
C PHE A 670 -13.95 -44.88 13.89
N TRP A 671 -13.33 -45.63 13.00
CA TRP A 671 -12.36 -46.66 13.30
C TRP A 671 -11.14 -46.52 12.40
N ASN A 672 -9.97 -46.47 13.02
CA ASN A 672 -8.68 -46.32 12.36
C ASN A 672 -8.04 -47.64 11.92
N LEU A 673 -8.83 -48.70 11.81
CA LEU A 673 -8.39 -50.06 11.47
C LEU A 673 -7.34 -50.66 12.43
N LEU A 674 -7.20 -50.12 13.64
CA LEU A 674 -6.36 -50.69 14.69
C LEU A 674 -7.16 -51.60 15.62
N ASN A 675 -6.56 -52.71 16.04
CA ASN A 675 -7.10 -53.55 17.10
C ASN A 675 -6.91 -52.92 18.51
N ASP A 676 -7.36 -53.61 19.56
CA ASP A 676 -7.19 -53.16 20.96
C ASP A 676 -5.70 -52.97 21.35
N ASP A 677 -4.78 -53.70 20.72
CA ASP A 677 -3.31 -53.60 20.92
C ASP A 677 -2.62 -52.55 20.03
N ARG A 678 -3.40 -51.70 19.33
CA ARG A 678 -2.91 -50.66 18.40
C ARG A 678 -2.16 -51.20 17.18
N GLN A 679 -2.41 -52.44 16.79
CA GLN A 679 -1.88 -53.04 15.57
C GLN A 679 -2.89 -52.94 14.44
N LEU A 680 -2.40 -52.63 13.24
CA LEU A 680 -3.22 -52.62 12.03
C LEU A 680 -3.78 -54.01 11.76
N VAL A 681 -5.08 -54.07 11.46
CA VAL A 681 -5.75 -55.34 11.17
C VAL A 681 -5.36 -55.88 9.79
N ALA A 682 -5.47 -57.19 9.57
CA ALA A 682 -5.17 -57.80 8.27
C ALA A 682 -6.31 -57.55 7.24
N PRO A 683 -6.04 -57.56 5.93
CA PRO A 683 -7.10 -57.57 4.92
C PRO A 683 -8.03 -58.77 5.12
N GLY A 684 -9.34 -58.59 5.01
CA GLY A 684 -10.30 -59.66 5.24
C GLY A 684 -11.73 -59.21 5.49
N VAL A 685 -12.58 -60.19 5.81
CA VAL A 685 -13.98 -59.97 6.19
C VAL A 685 -14.07 -59.81 7.71
N TYR A 686 -14.73 -58.74 8.13
CA TYR A 686 -14.99 -58.41 9.53
C TYR A 686 -16.49 -58.37 9.80
N PHE A 687 -16.84 -58.62 11.05
CA PHE A 687 -18.21 -58.55 11.55
C PHE A 687 -18.30 -57.48 12.63
N TYR A 688 -19.44 -56.81 12.73
CA TYR A 688 -19.69 -55.86 13.79
C TYR A 688 -20.98 -56.21 14.52
N HIS A 689 -21.02 -55.88 15.81
CA HIS A 689 -22.20 -55.92 16.65
C HIS A 689 -22.35 -54.58 17.37
N VAL A 690 -23.40 -53.83 17.03
CA VAL A 690 -23.80 -52.60 17.71
C VAL A 690 -24.83 -52.95 18.77
N LYS A 691 -24.57 -52.54 20.00
CA LYS A 691 -25.48 -52.70 21.14
C LYS A 691 -25.85 -51.32 21.69
N SER A 692 -27.14 -51.06 21.82
CA SER A 692 -27.67 -49.80 22.34
C SER A 692 -28.90 -50.04 23.22
N ARG A 693 -29.48 -48.96 23.77
CA ARG A 693 -30.75 -49.02 24.50
C ARG A 693 -31.96 -49.33 23.61
N ILE A 694 -31.87 -49.01 22.32
CA ILE A 694 -32.96 -49.17 21.35
C ILE A 694 -32.91 -50.52 20.60
N GLY A 695 -31.86 -51.33 20.83
CA GLY A 695 -31.73 -52.66 20.26
C GLY A 695 -30.29 -53.04 19.95
N THR A 696 -30.14 -54.14 19.20
CA THR A 696 -28.86 -54.63 18.68
C THR A 696 -28.89 -54.70 17.15
N LYS A 697 -27.74 -54.49 16.51
CA LYS A 697 -27.56 -54.64 15.06
C LYS A 697 -26.27 -55.40 14.80
N GLU A 698 -26.33 -56.33 13.86
CA GLU A 698 -25.17 -57.07 13.40
C GLU A 698 -25.00 -56.88 11.89
N GLY A 699 -23.77 -56.95 11.43
CA GLY A 699 -23.46 -56.89 10.01
C GLY A 699 -22.03 -57.28 9.71
N LYS A 700 -21.65 -57.15 8.44
CA LYS A 700 -20.30 -57.47 7.96
C LYS A 700 -19.77 -56.37 7.03
N PHE A 701 -18.46 -56.25 6.98
CA PHE A 701 -17.76 -55.39 6.03
C PHE A 701 -16.43 -56.03 5.62
N VAL A 702 -15.84 -55.51 4.55
CA VAL A 702 -14.59 -56.03 3.99
C VAL A 702 -13.53 -54.95 4.04
N VAL A 703 -12.31 -55.33 4.43
CA VAL A 703 -11.14 -54.45 4.46
C VAL A 703 -10.13 -54.96 3.43
N ILE A 704 -9.75 -54.09 2.49
CA ILE A 704 -8.77 -54.38 1.43
C ILE A 704 -7.57 -53.45 1.61
N LEU A 705 -6.50 -54.04 2.16
CA LEU A 705 -5.10 -53.60 2.33
C LEU A 705 -4.42 -53.00 1.10
#